data_AF-A0A850ESC0-F1
#
_entry.id   AF-A0A850ESC0-F1
#
_cell.length_a   1.000
_cell.length_b   1.000
_cell.length_c   1.000
_cell.angle_alpha   90.00
_cell.angle_beta   90.00
_cell.angle_gamma   90.00
#
_symmetry.space_group_name_H-M   'P 1'
#
loop_
_entity.id
_entity.type
_entity.pdbx_description
1 polymer ?
#
loop_
_entity_poly.entity_id
_entity_poly.type
_entity_poly.pdbx_seq_one_letter_code
_entity_poly.pdbx_strand_id
1 'polypeptide(L)'
;MKNHSGAMITQQMYTRERRGIFRSTEGFDTVAKSEGLDGGFVKKILHPFCLYDAPAELTARGEKDEASYPSALHLFHTENGETVIGNSRYQSADFTGQRSAFFAHNFVVPAARAEEIVEHYGDWLHADFAESYTGELGGTLPELSSIPVAGRTQVDPGTVLSSLNIGESLFKSLLQAVMTSVAGKKKIYIALDVPIGELSGRAAELTEVIFGALPHEFRRRLGVITYANEPKSRKYIHLTFVENGSLRPGDRNVEKDFTFDLVSGRSTNAEFGDSRQQYADLAWKVTSSGGSMNDFGHFADRMLDGESLERKLSLGLYNELAVFYEIEQGNEGLYEQNKYAVLGGLLDYLKGPGALESRVRLNDIFLERFDREFDQIRQGGLLIPALMESFKAYYVLPGHNYRGRIVDYFINGMLNISNQGREDDLKAAYAIIESEEELSAAFFKKVLGQPIFRRKLLEPYLENRLAAAASAADIAGFVLYWGRTLPEVLQQTFIEDKTKDYLLEKLQREANPVAAAAGIHERVEKAEKDRRRSGGIQPEALELLRGLAAAADRFVLNRLSLAELTKEQLLDIAFLRYPKGAAKWYPPLDQISKQKENALRAAYRWFGEENPDEGIFAGLTPKELDDVQLLGRRWLKEARSAEPFDRLPLGFYYSSHREGGPLDYEALLEMVNQKAGSDKETVYRFLAWSQGNPLFVISNKKLQPGYRQAILKYFLSNDREAFKNREFRKTYLAAARPALQNVYDEARSQLASPLARWVSRSRFQILISGLAIGIVLIVAIIAISMLRPDGKESTLPEVSPQPSPTQTAGTDQLPVMAYLLVPGGEQEGSKLQFVFPTASECDSFKPAEISVLNTDDTKTTYKVTATTSTCALPSSDLGDSSGEENSDAGNVAGNEEVTGTDASPHSSANTKDTVTDQANNAANQKEQSSSTIDPAASPSPAPEGEDGLIDQKEGQYQVTLELEPGAVLAPGSTIEAGDYKLKLSDKEPVPSTDESSAKNEASPEPTATTKPKTKK
;
A
#
# COMPACT_ATOMS: atom_id res chain seq x y z
N MET A 1 26.51 -12.22 39.53
CA MET A 1 27.33 -11.26 40.31
C MET A 1 28.55 -10.83 39.51
N LYS A 2 28.74 -9.52 39.29
CA LYS A 2 30.03 -8.91 38.94
C LYS A 2 30.56 -8.24 40.20
N ASN A 3 31.87 -8.26 40.45
CA ASN A 3 32.43 -7.62 41.65
C ASN A 3 32.42 -6.09 41.51
N HIS A 4 31.47 -5.41 42.16
CA HIS A 4 31.40 -3.95 42.22
C HIS A 4 32.35 -3.36 43.30
N SER A 5 33.58 -3.87 43.37
CA SER A 5 34.55 -3.67 44.47
C SER A 5 35.23 -2.28 44.51
N GLY A 6 34.48 -1.23 44.20
CA GLY A 6 34.91 0.17 44.26
C GLY A 6 33.76 1.18 44.38
N ALA A 7 32.50 0.73 44.43
CA ALA A 7 31.32 1.57 44.59
C ALA A 7 30.79 1.48 46.04
N MET A 8 31.38 2.26 46.95
CA MET A 8 30.95 2.29 48.35
C MET A 8 29.67 3.10 48.55
N ILE A 9 28.91 2.76 49.58
CA ILE A 9 27.75 3.51 50.05
C ILE A 9 28.25 4.63 50.95
N THR A 10 27.79 5.85 50.71
CA THR A 10 28.17 7.02 51.51
C THR A 10 27.08 7.36 52.53
N GLN A 11 27.47 8.05 53.61
CA GLN A 11 26.60 8.33 54.77
C GLN A 11 26.48 9.83 55.05
N GLN A 12 25.36 10.24 55.65
CA GLN A 12 25.13 11.61 56.10
C GLN A 12 24.27 11.64 57.36
N MET A 13 24.66 12.43 58.36
CA MET A 13 23.91 12.64 59.60
C MET A 13 23.51 14.11 59.76
N TYR A 14 22.31 14.36 60.29
CA TYR A 14 21.68 15.68 60.41
C TYR A 14 20.97 15.82 61.76
N THR A 15 21.15 16.94 62.45
CA THR A 15 20.35 17.33 63.62
C THR A 15 20.56 18.83 63.89
N ARG A 16 19.96 19.36 64.95
CA ARG A 16 20.20 20.71 65.44
C ARG A 16 21.37 20.72 66.41
N GLU A 17 22.42 21.46 66.05
CA GLU A 17 23.66 21.56 66.81
C GLU A 17 24.25 22.99 66.81
N ARG A 18 25.30 23.20 67.59
CA ARG A 18 26.04 24.47 67.73
C ARG A 18 26.72 24.93 66.44
N ARG A 19 27.10 23.96 65.59
CA ARG A 19 27.69 24.13 64.25
C ARG A 19 27.48 22.85 63.45
N GLY A 20 27.46 22.96 62.13
CA GLY A 20 27.54 21.83 61.20
C GLY A 20 28.63 22.03 60.14
N ILE A 21 28.61 21.19 59.10
CA ILE A 21 29.56 21.21 57.99
C ILE A 21 29.35 22.42 57.06
N PHE A 22 28.14 22.99 57.03
CA PHE A 22 27.79 24.09 56.14
C PHE A 22 27.41 25.39 56.86
N ARG A 23 27.16 25.35 58.18
CA ARG A 23 26.81 26.50 59.02
C ARG A 23 27.67 26.56 60.28
N SER A 24 28.30 27.71 60.50
CA SER A 24 29.11 27.99 61.71
C SER A 24 28.29 28.48 62.91
N THR A 25 26.97 28.62 62.76
CA THR A 25 26.02 29.09 63.77
C THR A 25 25.12 27.95 64.23
N GLU A 26 24.47 28.12 65.40
CA GLU A 26 23.42 27.23 65.86
C GLU A 26 22.33 27.02 64.78
N GLY A 27 21.93 25.76 64.59
CA GLY A 27 20.78 25.41 63.76
C GLY A 27 20.77 23.94 63.36
N PHE A 28 19.74 23.58 62.60
CA PHE A 28 19.72 22.32 61.86
C PHE A 28 20.73 22.38 60.70
N ASP A 29 21.65 21.43 60.66
CA ASP A 29 22.64 21.25 59.58
C ASP A 29 23.20 19.81 59.58
N THR A 30 23.95 19.45 58.54
CA THR A 30 24.71 18.20 58.50
C THR A 30 25.84 18.24 59.54
N VAL A 31 25.81 17.32 60.51
CA VAL A 31 26.83 17.23 61.58
C VAL A 31 28.01 16.33 61.22
N ALA A 32 27.79 15.35 60.34
CA ALA A 32 28.81 14.44 59.83
C ALA A 32 28.41 13.91 58.43
N LYS A 33 29.39 13.61 57.58
CA LYS A 33 29.19 12.97 56.25
C LYS A 33 30.38 12.10 55.85
N SER A 34 30.21 11.16 54.93
CA SER A 34 31.34 10.48 54.28
C SER A 34 32.14 11.42 53.38
N GLU A 35 33.42 11.12 53.14
CA GLU A 35 34.32 12.00 52.39
C GLU A 35 33.85 12.19 50.94
N GLY A 36 33.57 11.11 50.20
CA GLY A 36 33.14 11.13 48.81
C GLY A 36 31.72 11.65 48.53
N LEU A 37 30.92 11.94 49.57
CA LEU A 37 29.57 12.48 49.39
C LEU A 37 29.59 13.98 49.08
N ASP A 38 29.16 14.38 47.88
CA ASP A 38 29.17 15.79 47.45
C ASP A 38 28.31 16.70 48.34
N GLY A 39 28.85 17.86 48.71
CA GLY A 39 28.14 18.88 49.48
C GLY A 39 27.03 19.59 48.71
N GLY A 40 27.08 19.60 47.38
CA GLY A 40 25.98 20.04 46.53
C GLY A 40 24.79 19.07 46.60
N PHE A 41 25.04 17.77 46.45
CA PHE A 41 24.07 16.70 46.61
C PHE A 41 23.41 16.74 47.99
N VAL A 42 24.18 16.84 49.08
CA VAL A 42 23.61 16.91 50.44
C VAL A 42 22.63 18.09 50.58
N LYS A 43 23.00 19.29 50.10
CA LYS A 43 22.15 20.49 50.20
C LYS A 43 20.92 20.47 49.28
N LYS A 44 21.04 19.91 48.07
CA LYS A 44 19.97 19.92 47.06
C LYS A 44 19.03 18.72 47.14
N ILE A 45 19.55 17.56 47.55
CA ILE A 45 18.84 16.27 47.50
C ILE A 45 18.53 15.73 48.91
N LEU A 46 19.47 15.75 49.87
CA LEU A 46 19.23 15.16 51.20
C LEU A 46 18.53 16.12 52.18
N HIS A 47 18.94 17.39 52.25
CA HIS A 47 18.35 18.38 53.16
C HIS A 47 16.81 18.50 53.05
N PRO A 48 16.16 18.41 51.86
CA PRO A 48 14.70 18.35 51.74
C PRO A 48 14.00 17.14 52.39
N PHE A 49 14.73 16.07 52.72
CA PHE A 49 14.22 14.89 53.43
C PHE A 49 14.67 14.82 54.89
N CYS A 50 15.69 15.60 55.25
CA CYS A 50 16.13 15.82 56.63
C CYS A 50 15.13 16.72 57.39
N LEU A 51 13.91 16.22 57.57
CA LEU A 51 12.84 16.86 58.34
C LEU A 51 12.01 15.82 59.10
N TYR A 52 11.37 16.25 60.18
CA TYR A 52 10.46 15.45 60.97
C TYR A 52 9.39 16.35 61.59
N ASP A 53 8.12 16.13 61.21
CA ASP A 53 6.97 16.79 61.83
C ASP A 53 6.38 15.80 62.86
N ALA A 54 6.30 16.19 64.14
CA ALA A 54 5.83 15.29 65.20
C ALA A 54 4.31 15.03 65.12
N PRO A 55 3.82 13.85 65.56
CA PRO A 55 2.40 13.55 65.52
C PRO A 55 1.56 14.53 66.35
N ALA A 56 0.41 14.92 65.82
CA ALA A 56 -0.54 15.78 66.51
C ALA A 56 -1.05 15.12 67.80
N GLU A 57 -1.31 13.81 67.79
CA GLU A 57 -1.78 13.04 68.96
C GLU A 57 -0.79 13.11 70.14
N LEU A 58 0.50 12.85 69.87
CA LEU A 58 1.55 12.85 70.90
C LEU A 58 1.90 14.26 71.36
N THR A 59 1.94 15.22 70.42
CA THR A 59 2.21 16.63 70.71
C THR A 59 1.11 17.23 71.59
N ALA A 60 -0.16 16.88 71.37
CA ALA A 60 -1.29 17.31 72.19
C ALA A 60 -1.27 16.71 73.61
N ARG A 61 -0.68 15.53 73.79
CA ARG A 61 -0.46 14.92 75.12
C ARG A 61 0.76 15.47 75.85
N GLY A 62 1.69 16.10 75.13
CA GLY A 62 2.97 16.54 75.69
C GLY A 62 3.91 15.37 76.03
N GLU A 63 3.85 14.30 75.22
CA GLU A 63 4.67 13.10 75.39
C GLU A 63 6.18 13.41 75.32
N LYS A 64 6.98 12.60 76.01
CA LYS A 64 8.44 12.77 76.12
C LYS A 64 9.23 11.47 75.94
N ASP A 65 8.58 10.31 76.01
CA ASP A 65 9.22 9.06 75.60
C ASP A 65 9.49 9.08 74.09
N GLU A 66 10.77 9.09 73.71
CA GLU A 66 11.18 9.10 72.30
C GLU A 66 10.78 7.81 71.57
N ALA A 67 10.67 6.68 72.28
CA ALA A 67 10.26 5.39 71.68
C ALA A 67 8.77 5.36 71.29
N SER A 68 7.95 6.26 71.84
CA SER A 68 6.53 6.41 71.48
C SER A 68 6.32 7.15 70.14
N TYR A 69 7.36 7.80 69.58
CA TYR A 69 7.29 8.55 68.33
C TYR A 69 7.67 7.67 67.11
N PRO A 70 6.84 7.59 66.05
CA PRO A 70 7.14 6.78 64.86
C PRO A 70 8.35 7.34 64.11
N SER A 71 9.30 6.47 63.74
CA SER A 71 10.41 6.88 62.87
C SER A 71 9.93 7.21 61.45
N ALA A 72 10.53 8.18 60.77
CA ALA A 72 10.22 8.51 59.38
C ALA A 72 11.32 7.97 58.45
N LEU A 73 11.23 6.69 58.12
CA LEU A 73 12.03 6.10 57.06
C LEU A 73 11.57 6.64 55.71
N HIS A 74 12.53 7.02 54.87
CA HIS A 74 12.32 7.47 53.51
C HIS A 74 13.25 6.73 52.55
N LEU A 75 12.72 6.30 51.41
CA LEU A 75 13.45 5.59 50.35
C LEU A 75 13.11 6.26 49.02
N PHE A 76 14.10 6.64 48.23
CA PHE A 76 13.87 7.21 46.90
C PHE A 76 15.06 7.08 45.95
N HIS A 77 14.78 7.15 44.65
CA HIS A 77 15.77 7.11 43.58
C HIS A 77 15.90 8.50 42.93
N THR A 78 17.11 8.93 42.61
CA THR A 78 17.38 10.23 41.97
C THR A 78 17.30 10.17 40.45
N GLU A 79 17.28 11.33 39.78
CA GLU A 79 17.41 11.43 38.32
C GLU A 79 18.74 10.89 37.77
N ASN A 80 19.79 10.83 38.59
CA ASN A 80 21.08 10.24 38.23
C ASN A 80 21.16 8.72 38.54
N GLY A 81 20.13 8.16 39.17
CA GLY A 81 20.07 6.74 39.55
C GLY A 81 20.69 6.38 40.90
N GLU A 82 21.18 7.34 41.70
CA GLU A 82 21.53 7.02 43.09
C GLU A 82 20.26 6.66 43.88
N THR A 83 20.35 5.71 44.80
CA THR A 83 19.24 5.41 45.73
C THR A 83 19.57 5.93 47.11
N VAL A 84 18.73 6.81 47.63
CA VAL A 84 18.81 7.31 49.00
C VAL A 84 17.86 6.50 49.86
N ILE A 85 18.35 6.05 51.01
CA ILE A 85 17.49 5.54 52.08
C ILE A 85 17.95 6.14 53.41
N GLY A 86 17.01 6.71 54.16
CA GLY A 86 17.29 7.43 55.39
C GLY A 86 16.17 7.30 56.40
N ASN A 87 16.45 7.63 57.66
CA ASN A 87 15.45 7.63 58.72
C ASN A 87 15.59 8.89 59.58
N SER A 88 14.48 9.64 59.72
CA SER A 88 14.36 10.80 60.62
C SER A 88 13.59 10.40 61.88
N ARG A 89 14.16 10.62 63.07
CA ARG A 89 13.56 10.28 64.37
C ARG A 89 13.43 11.51 65.27
N TYR A 90 12.35 11.56 66.04
CA TYR A 90 12.14 12.58 67.08
C TYR A 90 13.27 12.57 68.13
N GLN A 91 13.61 13.75 68.66
CA GLN A 91 14.44 13.90 69.85
C GLN A 91 13.72 14.82 70.84
N SER A 92 13.56 14.36 72.08
CA SER A 92 12.89 15.10 73.17
C SER A 92 13.65 16.37 73.56
N ALA A 93 14.97 16.38 73.34
CA ALA A 93 15.87 17.49 73.59
C ALA A 93 16.97 17.63 72.53
N ASP A 94 17.25 18.87 72.13
CA ASP A 94 18.44 19.28 71.38
C ASP A 94 19.69 19.39 72.28
N PHE A 95 20.82 19.78 71.70
CA PHE A 95 22.09 20.01 72.39
C PHE A 95 22.05 21.03 73.56
N THR A 96 20.95 21.79 73.74
CA THR A 96 20.74 22.71 74.86
C THR A 96 20.00 22.08 76.03
N GLY A 97 19.28 20.97 75.80
CA GLY A 97 18.37 20.36 76.78
C GLY A 97 17.00 21.05 76.89
N GLN A 98 16.70 22.06 76.07
CA GLN A 98 15.55 22.96 76.29
C GLN A 98 14.41 22.86 75.27
N ARG A 99 14.65 22.27 74.09
CA ARG A 99 13.68 22.18 73.00
C ARG A 99 13.81 20.85 72.30
N SER A 100 12.72 20.29 71.80
CA SER A 100 12.77 19.11 70.94
C SER A 100 13.46 19.39 69.60
N ALA A 101 13.95 18.32 68.97
CA ALA A 101 14.58 18.32 67.66
C ALA A 101 14.26 17.00 66.94
N PHE A 102 15.05 16.68 65.91
CA PHE A 102 15.07 15.37 65.29
C PHE A 102 16.49 15.04 64.82
N PHE A 103 16.81 13.76 64.79
CA PHE A 103 18.02 13.23 64.18
C PHE A 103 17.65 12.55 62.87
N ALA A 104 18.41 12.77 61.80
CA ALA A 104 18.26 12.03 60.54
C ALA A 104 19.57 11.40 60.11
N HIS A 105 19.54 10.12 59.74
CA HIS A 105 20.67 9.37 59.22
C HIS A 105 20.31 8.80 57.84
N ASN A 106 21.14 9.10 56.84
CA ASN A 106 20.89 8.80 55.43
C ASN A 106 22.06 8.00 54.84
N PHE A 107 21.76 6.89 54.18
CA PHE A 107 22.65 6.16 53.29
C PHE A 107 22.38 6.58 51.83
N VAL A 108 23.45 6.73 51.04
CA VAL A 108 23.38 7.02 49.60
C VAL A 108 24.10 5.90 48.85
N VAL A 109 23.31 5.06 48.17
CA VAL A 109 23.77 3.97 47.33
C VAL A 109 24.06 4.50 45.93
N PRO A 110 25.29 4.33 45.40
CA PRO A 110 25.65 4.86 44.08
C PRO A 110 24.92 4.13 42.95
N ALA A 111 24.65 4.83 41.84
CA ALA A 111 23.86 4.31 40.71
C ALA A 111 24.36 2.98 40.13
N ALA A 112 25.67 2.71 40.19
CA ALA A 112 26.27 1.43 39.79
C ALA A 112 25.81 0.21 40.61
N ARG A 113 25.03 0.43 41.69
CA ARG A 113 24.47 -0.57 42.61
C ARG A 113 22.94 -0.47 42.73
N ALA A 114 22.28 0.32 41.88
CA ALA A 114 20.83 0.57 41.98
C ALA A 114 19.98 -0.71 41.91
N GLU A 115 20.39 -1.72 41.13
CA GLU A 115 19.69 -3.01 41.03
C GLU A 115 19.64 -3.80 42.36
N GLU A 116 20.48 -3.49 43.36
CA GLU A 116 20.45 -4.20 44.66
C GLU A 116 19.07 -4.05 45.36
N ILE A 117 18.32 -2.96 45.13
CA ILE A 117 16.94 -2.81 45.65
C ILE A 117 15.98 -3.88 45.12
N VAL A 118 16.19 -4.38 43.90
CA VAL A 118 15.23 -5.27 43.21
C VAL A 118 15.10 -6.61 43.94
N GLU A 119 16.19 -7.08 44.56
CA GLU A 119 16.25 -8.34 45.31
C GLU A 119 16.34 -8.11 46.84
N HIS A 120 16.97 -7.03 47.31
CA HIS A 120 17.25 -6.78 48.75
C HIS A 120 16.38 -5.70 49.42
N TYR A 121 15.28 -5.25 48.81
CA TYR A 121 14.39 -4.21 49.35
C TYR A 121 14.04 -4.39 50.85
N GLY A 122 13.75 -5.61 51.30
CA GLY A 122 13.42 -5.88 52.70
C GLY A 122 14.59 -5.66 53.66
N ASP A 123 15.82 -5.94 53.25
CA ASP A 123 17.01 -5.69 54.06
C ASP A 123 17.26 -4.17 54.21
N TRP A 124 16.83 -3.38 53.23
CA TRP A 124 16.98 -1.92 53.24
C TRP A 124 15.87 -1.27 54.07
N LEU A 125 14.62 -1.74 53.95
CA LEU A 125 13.48 -1.26 54.75
C LEU A 125 13.66 -1.48 56.27
N HIS A 126 14.44 -2.49 56.68
CA HIS A 126 14.79 -2.75 58.07
C HIS A 126 16.29 -2.48 58.38
N ALA A 127 16.89 -1.52 57.67
CA ALA A 127 18.27 -1.13 57.87
C ALA A 127 18.53 -0.56 59.28
N ASP A 128 19.74 -0.78 59.79
CA ASP A 128 20.18 -0.29 61.10
C ASP A 128 20.69 1.16 60.99
N PHE A 129 19.90 2.09 61.52
CA PHE A 129 20.20 3.53 61.52
C PHE A 129 20.63 3.99 62.91
N ALA A 130 21.69 4.81 62.96
CA ALA A 130 22.07 5.52 64.18
C ALA A 130 20.90 6.35 64.74
N GLU A 131 20.79 6.39 66.06
CA GLU A 131 19.71 7.10 66.78
C GLU A 131 20.14 8.50 67.24
N SER A 132 21.45 8.72 67.34
CA SER A 132 22.07 10.00 67.72
C SER A 132 23.51 10.07 67.18
N TYR A 133 24.13 11.25 67.28
CA TYR A 133 25.55 11.45 66.93
C TYR A 133 26.40 11.67 68.18
N THR A 134 27.50 10.92 68.29
CA THR A 134 28.42 10.91 69.44
C THR A 134 29.87 11.27 69.08
N GLY A 135 30.13 11.64 67.82
CA GLY A 135 31.45 12.04 67.32
C GLY A 135 31.70 13.56 67.39
N GLU A 136 32.84 14.00 66.83
CA GLU A 136 33.15 15.44 66.76
C GLU A 136 32.31 16.15 65.68
N LEU A 137 31.79 17.34 66.00
CA LEU A 137 30.97 18.13 65.07
C LEU A 137 31.77 18.55 63.83
N GLY A 138 31.37 18.06 62.66
CA GLY A 138 32.11 18.19 61.39
C GLY A 138 32.87 16.93 60.96
N GLY A 139 32.70 15.81 61.68
CA GLY A 139 33.45 14.57 61.45
C GLY A 139 33.12 13.83 60.15
N THR A 140 34.10 13.05 59.69
CA THR A 140 33.97 12.15 58.53
C THR A 140 33.36 10.81 58.94
N LEU A 141 32.33 10.37 58.24
CA LEU A 141 31.74 9.02 58.40
C LEU A 141 32.45 8.02 57.47
N PRO A 142 32.61 6.75 57.87
CA PRO A 142 33.16 5.73 56.98
C PRO A 142 32.25 5.51 55.75
N GLU A 143 32.83 5.02 54.67
CA GLU A 143 32.07 4.54 53.51
C GLU A 143 31.88 3.01 53.62
N LEU A 144 30.71 2.52 53.24
CA LEU A 144 30.27 1.17 53.57
C LEU A 144 30.20 0.25 52.34
N SER A 145 30.57 -1.03 52.52
CA SER A 145 30.41 -2.05 51.48
C SER A 145 28.94 -2.47 51.28
N SER A 146 28.11 -2.35 52.30
CA SER A 146 26.71 -2.75 52.32
C SER A 146 25.94 -1.89 53.32
N ILE A 147 24.61 -1.80 53.16
CA ILE A 147 23.75 -1.17 54.18
C ILE A 147 23.80 -2.04 55.46
N PRO A 148 23.96 -1.47 56.66
CA PRO A 148 23.83 -2.19 57.93
C PRO A 148 22.38 -2.68 58.13
N VAL A 149 22.20 -3.89 58.67
CA VAL A 149 20.87 -4.48 58.89
C VAL A 149 20.83 -5.12 60.27
N ALA A 150 19.81 -4.81 61.06
CA ALA A 150 19.58 -5.47 62.34
C ALA A 150 19.06 -6.92 62.13
N GLY A 151 19.06 -7.74 63.19
CA GLY A 151 18.62 -9.14 63.09
C GLY A 151 17.14 -9.28 62.70
N ARG A 152 16.89 -9.46 61.40
CA ARG A 152 15.56 -9.46 60.77
C ARG A 152 14.87 -10.83 60.87
N THR A 153 13.60 -10.81 61.30
CA THR A 153 12.67 -11.94 61.09
C THR A 153 12.08 -11.82 59.69
N GLN A 154 12.00 -12.91 58.93
CA GLN A 154 11.34 -12.91 57.63
C GLN A 154 9.85 -12.64 57.80
N VAL A 155 9.32 -11.66 57.08
CA VAL A 155 7.92 -11.26 57.10
C VAL A 155 7.09 -12.26 56.30
N ASP A 156 5.97 -12.74 56.86
CA ASP A 156 4.94 -13.46 56.10
C ASP A 156 3.92 -12.47 55.52
N PRO A 157 3.77 -12.36 54.19
CA PRO A 157 2.82 -11.44 53.57
C PRO A 157 1.37 -11.69 53.97
N GLY A 158 0.98 -12.96 54.13
CA GLY A 158 -0.39 -13.33 54.51
C GLY A 158 -0.76 -12.78 55.90
N THR A 159 0.15 -12.92 56.85
CA THR A 159 0.02 -12.40 58.23
C THR A 159 -0.04 -10.87 58.24
N VAL A 160 0.82 -10.16 57.50
CA VAL A 160 0.82 -8.69 57.47
C VAL A 160 -0.47 -8.13 56.87
N LEU A 161 -0.89 -8.65 55.71
CA LEU A 161 -2.12 -8.22 55.05
C LEU A 161 -3.33 -8.49 55.95
N SER A 162 -3.35 -9.63 56.64
CA SER A 162 -4.39 -9.96 57.63
C SER A 162 -4.38 -9.03 58.84
N SER A 163 -3.21 -8.69 59.40
CA SER A 163 -3.11 -7.81 60.57
C SER A 163 -3.50 -6.35 60.30
N LEU A 164 -3.43 -5.92 59.04
CA LEU A 164 -3.82 -4.58 58.59
C LEU A 164 -5.24 -4.53 57.98
N ASN A 165 -6.01 -5.62 58.10
CA ASN A 165 -7.34 -5.79 57.50
C ASN A 165 -7.38 -5.63 55.95
N ILE A 166 -6.26 -5.91 55.26
CA ILE A 166 -6.13 -5.76 53.81
C ILE A 166 -6.58 -7.04 53.10
N GLY A 167 -7.85 -7.06 52.71
CA GLY A 167 -8.42 -8.11 51.86
C GLY A 167 -8.05 -7.98 50.37
N GLU A 168 -8.43 -9.00 49.59
CA GLU A 168 -8.08 -9.19 48.17
C GLU A 168 -8.32 -7.95 47.30
N SER A 169 -9.52 -7.37 47.33
CA SER A 169 -9.88 -6.20 46.50
C SER A 169 -9.05 -4.97 46.86
N LEU A 170 -8.85 -4.72 48.15
CA LEU A 170 -8.05 -3.60 48.65
C LEU A 170 -6.57 -3.77 48.27
N PHE A 171 -6.02 -4.98 48.36
CA PHE A 171 -4.67 -5.30 47.90
C PHE A 171 -4.51 -5.03 46.39
N LYS A 172 -5.44 -5.52 45.55
CA LYS A 172 -5.38 -5.32 44.09
C LYS A 172 -5.50 -3.84 43.71
N SER A 173 -6.39 -3.08 44.33
CA SER A 173 -6.50 -1.63 44.14
C SER A 173 -5.26 -0.88 44.61
N LEU A 174 -4.64 -1.29 45.72
CA LEU A 174 -3.41 -0.70 46.23
C LEU A 174 -2.23 -0.97 45.28
N LEU A 175 -2.03 -2.21 44.84
CA LEU A 175 -0.96 -2.57 43.91
C LEU A 175 -1.07 -1.82 42.57
N GLN A 176 -2.28 -1.71 42.02
CA GLN A 176 -2.54 -0.95 40.80
C GLN A 176 -2.36 0.56 41.00
N ALA A 177 -2.72 1.11 42.16
CA ALA A 177 -2.42 2.50 42.50
C ALA A 177 -0.91 2.74 42.58
N VAL A 178 -0.12 1.82 43.17
CA VAL A 178 1.35 1.90 43.23
C VAL A 178 1.97 1.89 41.83
N MET A 179 1.56 0.97 40.96
CA MET A 179 2.02 0.95 39.57
C MET A 179 1.64 2.23 38.83
N THR A 180 0.40 2.71 38.97
CA THR A 180 -0.10 3.94 38.31
C THR A 180 0.56 5.21 38.86
N SER A 181 0.98 5.23 40.13
CA SER A 181 1.70 6.33 40.74
C SER A 181 3.14 6.41 40.21
N VAL A 182 3.85 5.29 40.17
CA VAL A 182 5.23 5.19 39.66
C VAL A 182 5.31 5.44 38.14
N ALA A 183 4.27 5.06 37.38
CA ALA A 183 4.14 5.38 35.96
C ALA A 183 3.67 6.83 35.67
N GLY A 184 3.37 7.63 36.70
CA GLY A 184 2.61 8.86 36.54
C GLY A 184 3.00 9.99 37.49
N LYS A 185 2.03 10.89 37.74
CA LYS A 185 2.22 12.08 38.61
C LYS A 185 1.40 12.02 39.90
N LYS A 186 0.42 11.13 40.00
CA LYS A 186 -0.40 10.93 41.21
C LYS A 186 0.45 10.37 42.35
N LYS A 187 0.16 10.78 43.58
CA LYS A 187 0.71 10.21 44.82
C LYS A 187 -0.27 9.26 45.48
N ILE A 188 0.20 8.56 46.51
CA ILE A 188 -0.57 7.63 47.33
C ILE A 188 -0.37 8.01 48.79
N TYR A 189 -1.47 8.24 49.51
CA TYR A 189 -1.43 8.48 50.95
C TYR A 189 -2.24 7.40 51.67
N ILE A 190 -1.64 6.76 52.68
CA ILE A 190 -2.26 5.68 53.45
C ILE A 190 -2.31 6.04 54.94
N ALA A 191 -3.49 5.98 55.54
CA ALA A 191 -3.67 6.00 56.99
C ALA A 191 -3.99 4.57 57.45
N LEU A 192 -3.11 3.98 58.28
CA LEU A 192 -3.24 2.61 58.77
C LEU A 192 -4.00 2.58 60.11
N ASP A 193 -4.89 1.60 60.28
CA ASP A 193 -5.66 1.41 61.52
C ASP A 193 -4.81 0.74 62.62
N VAL A 194 -3.78 1.47 63.07
CA VAL A 194 -2.76 1.02 64.03
C VAL A 194 -2.37 2.17 64.98
N PRO A 195 -1.85 1.89 66.19
CA PRO A 195 -1.35 2.93 67.09
C PRO A 195 -0.21 3.75 66.48
N ILE A 196 -0.14 5.04 66.81
CA ILE A 196 0.84 5.98 66.21
C ILE A 196 2.31 5.54 66.38
N GLY A 197 2.67 4.86 67.48
CA GLY A 197 4.02 4.31 67.68
C GLY A 197 4.32 3.07 66.81
N GLU A 198 3.31 2.27 66.46
CA GLU A 198 3.47 1.12 65.55
C GLU A 198 3.52 1.54 64.07
N LEU A 199 2.95 2.70 63.73
CA LEU A 199 2.71 3.15 62.35
C LEU A 199 3.90 2.96 61.40
N SER A 200 5.12 3.36 61.81
CA SER A 200 6.31 3.22 60.97
C SER A 200 6.70 1.77 60.70
N GLY A 201 6.59 0.88 61.70
CA GLY A 201 6.93 -0.53 61.54
C GLY A 201 5.92 -1.23 60.64
N ARG A 202 4.63 -0.95 60.85
CA ARG A 202 3.52 -1.46 60.02
C ARG A 202 3.56 -0.95 58.58
N ALA A 203 3.97 0.31 58.40
CA ALA A 203 4.25 0.88 57.09
C ALA A 203 5.42 0.20 56.39
N ALA A 204 6.50 -0.12 57.10
CA ALA A 204 7.63 -0.87 56.55
C ALA A 204 7.24 -2.32 56.17
N GLU A 205 6.52 -3.03 57.06
CA GLU A 205 5.95 -4.36 56.80
C GLU A 205 5.08 -4.38 55.52
N LEU A 206 4.13 -3.45 55.39
CA LEU A 206 3.29 -3.38 54.18
C LEU A 206 4.09 -2.96 52.94
N THR A 207 5.07 -2.08 53.10
CA THR A 207 5.96 -1.67 51.99
C THR A 207 6.77 -2.86 51.48
N GLU A 208 7.28 -3.73 52.36
CA GLU A 208 8.00 -4.94 51.98
C GLU A 208 7.11 -5.89 51.16
N VAL A 209 5.86 -6.07 51.57
CA VAL A 209 4.85 -6.85 50.82
C VAL A 209 4.56 -6.22 49.45
N ILE A 210 4.42 -4.90 49.36
CA ILE A 210 4.21 -4.18 48.08
C ILE A 210 5.42 -4.35 47.15
N PHE A 211 6.66 -4.17 47.64
CA PHE A 211 7.86 -4.40 46.83
C PHE A 211 7.91 -5.86 46.32
N GLY A 212 7.67 -6.84 47.19
CA GLY A 212 7.62 -8.25 46.81
C GLY A 212 6.57 -8.55 45.73
N ALA A 213 5.41 -7.88 45.80
CA ALA A 213 4.31 -8.03 44.85
C ALA A 213 4.45 -7.23 43.55
N LEU A 214 5.47 -6.36 43.40
CA LEU A 214 5.67 -5.53 42.20
C LEU A 214 6.63 -6.16 41.17
N PRO A 215 6.50 -5.79 39.87
CA PRO A 215 7.51 -6.10 38.86
C PRO A 215 8.78 -5.26 39.08
N HIS A 216 9.93 -5.78 38.63
CA HIS A 216 11.24 -5.20 38.92
C HIS A 216 11.39 -3.73 38.47
N GLU A 217 10.86 -3.36 37.30
CA GLU A 217 10.94 -1.97 36.82
C GLU A 217 10.23 -0.96 37.74
N PHE A 218 9.19 -1.39 38.46
CA PHE A 218 8.56 -0.57 39.49
C PHE A 218 9.36 -0.58 40.79
N ARG A 219 9.99 -1.71 41.17
CA ARG A 219 10.92 -1.78 42.32
C ARG A 219 12.12 -0.83 42.15
N ARG A 220 12.63 -0.64 40.94
CA ARG A 220 13.70 0.32 40.58
C ARG A 220 13.32 1.80 40.77
N ARG A 221 12.05 2.11 41.06
CA ARG A 221 11.47 3.47 40.97
C ARG A 221 10.55 3.84 42.13
N LEU A 222 10.03 2.87 42.87
CA LEU A 222 9.12 3.10 44.00
C LEU A 222 9.83 3.87 45.12
N GLY A 223 9.33 5.08 45.39
CA GLY A 223 9.78 5.91 46.50
C GLY A 223 8.72 5.98 47.60
N VAL A 224 9.14 5.87 48.86
CA VAL A 224 8.27 5.64 50.02
C VAL A 224 8.68 6.51 51.21
N ILE A 225 7.69 6.95 52.00
CA ILE A 225 7.88 7.50 53.36
C ILE A 225 7.00 6.75 54.35
N THR A 226 7.56 6.18 55.43
CA THR A 226 6.81 5.37 56.43
C THR A 226 6.08 6.19 57.49
N TYR A 227 6.35 7.50 57.59
CA TYR A 227 5.58 8.40 58.44
C TYR A 227 5.65 9.87 57.98
N ALA A 228 4.49 10.53 57.93
CA ALA A 228 4.34 11.99 57.90
C ALA A 228 3.08 12.42 58.68
N ASN A 229 3.07 13.62 59.25
CA ASN A 229 1.91 14.13 60.00
C ASN A 229 0.71 14.50 59.09
N GLU A 230 0.97 14.94 57.86
CA GLU A 230 -0.03 15.36 56.87
C GLU A 230 0.41 14.94 55.45
N PRO A 231 -0.53 14.68 54.53
CA PRO A 231 -0.22 14.31 53.15
C PRO A 231 0.45 15.47 52.40
N LYS A 232 1.76 15.35 52.19
CA LYS A 232 2.61 16.36 51.55
C LYS A 232 3.33 15.74 50.35
N SER A 233 2.97 16.16 49.13
CA SER A 233 3.60 15.68 47.90
C SER A 233 5.09 16.06 47.86
N ARG A 234 5.97 15.09 47.55
CA ARG A 234 7.43 15.30 47.44
C ARG A 234 7.94 14.76 46.10
N LYS A 235 9.10 15.28 45.65
CA LYS A 235 9.83 14.72 44.50
C LYS A 235 10.29 13.31 44.85
N TYR A 236 10.36 12.42 43.86
CA TYR A 236 10.77 11.01 43.94
C TYR A 236 9.93 10.07 44.83
N ILE A 237 9.15 10.59 45.79
CA ILE A 237 8.22 9.80 46.61
C ILE A 237 6.92 9.55 45.85
N HIS A 238 6.40 8.34 45.95
CA HIS A 238 5.17 7.86 45.32
C HIS A 238 4.14 7.48 46.39
N LEU A 239 4.58 6.74 47.40
CA LEU A 239 3.80 6.28 48.55
C LEU A 239 4.20 7.04 49.84
N THR A 240 3.23 7.48 50.63
CA THR A 240 3.48 8.10 51.94
C THR A 240 2.44 7.63 52.96
N PHE A 241 2.91 7.11 54.09
CA PHE A 241 2.07 6.76 55.23
C PHE A 241 1.87 7.99 56.13
N VAL A 242 0.64 8.22 56.58
CA VAL A 242 0.23 9.46 57.25
C VAL A 242 -0.51 9.22 58.57
N GLU A 243 -0.44 10.20 59.49
CA GLU A 243 -1.15 10.17 60.77
C GLU A 243 -2.68 10.04 60.59
N ASN A 244 -3.33 9.28 61.48
CA ASN A 244 -4.76 9.01 61.41
C ASN A 244 -5.59 10.29 61.59
N GLY A 245 -6.60 10.48 60.72
CA GLY A 245 -7.39 11.72 60.65
C GLY A 245 -6.77 12.85 59.80
N SER A 246 -5.57 12.67 59.25
CA SER A 246 -4.99 13.62 58.28
C SER A 246 -5.69 13.59 56.91
N LEU A 247 -6.24 12.45 56.49
CA LEU A 247 -6.92 12.25 55.19
C LEU A 247 -8.37 12.78 55.21
N ARG A 248 -8.50 14.11 55.30
CA ARG A 248 -9.80 14.81 55.43
C ARG A 248 -10.63 14.71 54.12
N PRO A 249 -11.93 14.36 54.17
CA PRO A 249 -12.80 14.39 52.99
C PRO A 249 -12.87 15.78 52.35
N GLY A 250 -12.73 15.86 51.02
CA GLY A 250 -12.78 17.12 50.27
C GLY A 250 -11.52 17.98 50.34
N ASP A 251 -10.39 17.45 50.85
CA ASP A 251 -9.10 18.16 50.77
C ASP A 251 -8.60 18.20 49.31
N ARG A 252 -8.71 19.39 48.72
CA ARG A 252 -8.35 19.72 47.33
C ARG A 252 -6.87 19.46 46.98
N ASN A 253 -6.00 19.31 47.99
CA ASN A 253 -4.59 18.97 47.78
C ASN A 253 -4.37 17.49 47.45
N VAL A 254 -5.26 16.60 47.91
CA VAL A 254 -5.19 15.14 47.68
C VAL A 254 -6.36 14.57 46.87
N GLU A 255 -7.38 15.37 46.58
CA GLU A 255 -8.58 15.03 45.79
C GLU A 255 -8.28 14.31 44.45
N LYS A 256 -7.12 14.57 43.85
CA LYS A 256 -6.68 13.96 42.57
C LYS A 256 -5.75 12.75 42.75
N ASP A 257 -5.15 12.60 43.93
CA ASP A 257 -4.23 11.53 44.28
C ASP A 257 -4.99 10.28 44.76
N PHE A 258 -4.30 9.15 44.91
CA PHE A 258 -4.88 7.97 45.52
C PHE A 258 -4.83 8.10 47.05
N THR A 259 -5.94 7.82 47.73
CA THR A 259 -5.95 7.76 49.20
C THR A 259 -6.57 6.46 49.68
N PHE A 260 -6.00 5.93 50.76
CA PHE A 260 -6.46 4.73 51.45
C PHE A 260 -6.53 5.03 52.96
N ASP A 261 -7.71 5.44 53.40
CA ASP A 261 -8.03 5.69 54.81
C ASP A 261 -8.61 4.40 55.39
N LEU A 262 -7.75 3.53 55.93
CA LEU A 262 -8.15 2.20 56.41
C LEU A 262 -8.99 2.31 57.69
N VAL A 263 -8.76 3.35 58.51
CA VAL A 263 -9.51 3.64 59.75
C VAL A 263 -11.00 3.86 59.47
N SER A 264 -11.35 4.51 58.35
CA SER A 264 -12.75 4.66 57.92
C SER A 264 -13.17 3.76 56.76
N GLY A 265 -12.31 2.82 56.34
CA GLY A 265 -12.56 1.91 55.23
C GLY A 265 -12.74 2.59 53.87
N ARG A 266 -12.25 3.83 53.69
CA ARG A 266 -12.47 4.65 52.49
C ARG A 266 -11.22 4.68 51.61
N SER A 267 -11.36 4.22 50.37
CA SER A 267 -10.43 4.56 49.28
C SER A 267 -10.97 5.70 48.43
N THR A 268 -10.10 6.43 47.73
CA THR A 268 -10.50 7.44 46.72
C THR A 268 -9.56 7.37 45.52
N ASN A 269 -10.12 7.56 44.32
CA ASN A 269 -9.47 7.37 43.01
C ASN A 269 -8.95 5.94 42.71
N ALA A 270 -9.16 4.95 43.60
CA ALA A 270 -8.58 3.61 43.51
C ALA A 270 -9.51 2.53 42.92
N GLU A 271 -10.48 2.94 42.09
CA GLU A 271 -11.43 2.05 41.40
C GLU A 271 -10.88 1.70 40.00
N PHE A 272 -10.34 0.49 39.84
CA PHE A 272 -9.68 0.06 38.60
C PHE A 272 -10.54 -0.84 37.68
N GLY A 273 -11.70 -1.33 38.18
CA GLY A 273 -12.65 -2.16 37.44
C GLY A 273 -12.22 -3.63 37.31
N ASP A 274 -13.18 -4.55 37.46
CA ASP A 274 -12.87 -5.97 37.74
C ASP A 274 -12.35 -6.77 36.53
N SER A 275 -12.49 -6.27 35.30
CA SER A 275 -12.36 -7.08 34.08
C SER A 275 -10.95 -7.17 33.48
N ARG A 276 -9.95 -6.47 34.05
CA ARG A 276 -8.56 -6.39 33.52
C ARG A 276 -7.51 -6.34 34.62
N GLN A 277 -7.57 -7.25 35.59
CA GLN A 277 -6.68 -7.27 36.77
C GLN A 277 -5.74 -8.48 36.83
N GLN A 278 -5.51 -9.20 35.72
CA GLN A 278 -4.77 -10.48 35.69
C GLN A 278 -3.38 -10.43 36.36
N TYR A 279 -2.68 -9.29 36.32
CA TYR A 279 -1.44 -9.12 37.07
C TYR A 279 -1.65 -9.08 38.59
N ALA A 280 -2.67 -8.33 39.04
CA ALA A 280 -3.02 -8.22 40.45
C ALA A 280 -3.68 -9.50 41.00
N ASP A 281 -4.40 -10.24 40.14
CA ASP A 281 -4.89 -11.60 40.42
C ASP A 281 -3.72 -12.57 40.67
N LEU A 282 -2.74 -12.59 39.76
CA LEU A 282 -1.52 -13.39 39.90
C LEU A 282 -0.71 -12.98 41.15
N ALA A 283 -0.50 -11.69 41.35
CA ALA A 283 0.23 -11.16 42.51
C ALA A 283 -0.46 -11.54 43.83
N TRP A 284 -1.79 -11.41 43.94
CA TRP A 284 -2.54 -11.84 45.12
C TRP A 284 -2.44 -13.35 45.33
N LYS A 285 -2.66 -14.15 44.29
CA LYS A 285 -2.59 -15.62 44.30
C LYS A 285 -1.23 -16.14 44.79
N VAL A 286 -0.14 -15.56 44.32
CA VAL A 286 1.23 -15.92 44.71
C VAL A 286 1.57 -15.42 46.12
N THR A 287 1.24 -14.16 46.44
CA THR A 287 1.56 -13.54 47.74
C THR A 287 0.79 -14.19 48.89
N SER A 288 -0.51 -14.47 48.71
CA SER A 288 -1.37 -15.10 49.72
C SER A 288 -1.09 -16.59 49.95
N SER A 289 -0.36 -17.25 49.04
CA SER A 289 0.09 -18.64 49.20
C SER A 289 1.54 -18.76 49.70
N GLY A 290 2.18 -17.65 50.07
CA GLY A 290 3.57 -17.62 50.56
C GLY A 290 4.63 -17.80 49.47
N GLY A 291 4.25 -17.65 48.19
CA GLY A 291 5.16 -17.66 47.06
C GLY A 291 5.86 -16.31 46.82
N SER A 292 6.69 -16.24 45.78
CA SER A 292 7.39 -15.02 45.37
C SER A 292 7.08 -14.68 43.91
N MET A 293 6.88 -13.38 43.63
CA MET A 293 6.71 -12.88 42.26
C MET A 293 8.04 -12.69 41.50
N ASN A 294 9.19 -13.04 42.08
CA ASN A 294 10.50 -12.84 41.44
C ASN A 294 10.65 -13.62 40.12
N ASP A 295 10.10 -14.84 40.01
CA ASP A 295 10.14 -15.61 38.76
C ASP A 295 9.34 -14.94 37.63
N PHE A 296 8.21 -14.31 37.98
CA PHE A 296 7.47 -13.44 37.05
C PHE A 296 8.24 -12.16 36.74
N GLY A 297 8.90 -11.55 37.73
CA GLY A 297 9.75 -10.36 37.55
C GLY A 297 10.89 -10.60 36.56
N HIS A 298 11.60 -11.73 36.70
CA HIS A 298 12.63 -12.16 35.75
C HIS A 298 12.09 -12.60 34.39
N PHE A 299 10.83 -13.05 34.30
CA PHE A 299 10.15 -13.27 33.02
C PHE A 299 9.88 -11.93 32.32
N ALA A 300 9.24 -10.98 33.01
CA ALA A 300 8.91 -9.68 32.47
C ALA A 300 10.14 -8.86 32.07
N ASP A 301 11.18 -8.78 32.92
CA ASP A 301 12.45 -8.08 32.60
C ASP A 301 13.07 -8.60 31.28
N ARG A 302 12.96 -9.90 30.98
CA ARG A 302 13.48 -10.50 29.74
C ARG A 302 12.58 -10.23 28.53
N MET A 303 11.26 -10.38 28.67
CA MET A 303 10.35 -10.14 27.54
C MET A 303 10.28 -8.67 27.14
N LEU A 304 10.53 -7.78 28.08
CA LEU A 304 10.57 -6.33 27.88
C LEU A 304 11.97 -5.79 27.59
N ASP A 305 12.98 -6.64 27.40
CA ASP A 305 14.28 -6.14 26.96
C ASP A 305 14.17 -5.45 25.59
N GLY A 306 14.96 -4.39 25.41
CA GLY A 306 14.88 -3.45 24.28
C GLY A 306 13.68 -2.49 24.27
N GLU A 307 12.62 -2.71 25.07
CA GLU A 307 11.41 -1.86 25.05
C GLU A 307 11.62 -0.48 25.72
N SER A 308 10.83 0.52 25.29
CA SER A 308 10.87 1.87 25.85
C SER A 308 10.41 1.93 27.30
N LEU A 309 10.89 2.93 28.07
CA LEU A 309 10.53 3.08 29.48
C LEU A 309 9.02 3.28 29.68
N GLU A 310 8.37 4.06 28.81
CA GLU A 310 6.92 4.28 28.86
C GLU A 310 6.15 2.97 28.70
N ARG A 311 6.59 2.08 27.79
CA ARG A 311 6.03 0.74 27.67
C ARG A 311 6.30 -0.07 28.93
N LYS A 312 7.55 -0.12 29.42
CA LYS A 312 7.95 -0.85 30.64
C LYS A 312 7.21 -0.43 31.92
N LEU A 313 6.53 0.72 31.94
CA LEU A 313 5.69 1.19 33.05
C LEU A 313 4.17 1.06 32.80
N SER A 314 3.75 0.48 31.67
CA SER A 314 2.34 0.29 31.33
C SER A 314 1.69 -0.88 32.08
N LEU A 315 0.72 -0.61 32.95
CA LEU A 315 -0.04 -1.63 33.70
C LEU A 315 -0.68 -2.69 32.77
N GLY A 316 -1.22 -2.28 31.61
CA GLY A 316 -1.84 -3.19 30.65
C GLY A 316 -0.89 -4.27 30.12
N LEU A 317 0.39 -3.93 30.00
CA LEU A 317 1.46 -4.83 29.55
C LEU A 317 1.71 -5.96 30.55
N TYR A 318 1.69 -5.66 31.85
CA TYR A 318 1.89 -6.67 32.89
C TYR A 318 0.66 -7.57 33.08
N ASN A 319 -0.55 -7.06 32.81
CA ASN A 319 -1.74 -7.91 32.72
C ASN A 319 -1.64 -8.91 31.55
N GLU A 320 -1.15 -8.48 30.38
CA GLU A 320 -0.90 -9.36 29.24
C GLU A 320 0.21 -10.39 29.54
N LEU A 321 1.36 -9.95 30.06
CA LEU A 321 2.44 -10.84 30.47
C LEU A 321 2.01 -11.83 31.57
N ALA A 322 1.12 -11.44 32.49
CA ALA A 322 0.55 -12.34 33.49
C ALA A 322 -0.28 -13.45 32.84
N VAL A 323 -1.06 -13.14 31.80
CA VAL A 323 -1.80 -14.15 31.02
C VAL A 323 -0.83 -15.13 30.35
N PHE A 324 0.23 -14.65 29.70
CA PHE A 324 1.21 -15.54 29.05
C PHE A 324 1.97 -16.41 30.07
N TYR A 325 2.38 -15.82 31.20
CA TYR A 325 3.06 -16.54 32.28
C TYR A 325 2.16 -17.61 32.91
N GLU A 326 0.89 -17.30 33.21
CA GLU A 326 -0.04 -18.29 33.75
C GLU A 326 -0.34 -19.42 32.75
N ILE A 327 -0.42 -19.11 31.45
CA ILE A 327 -0.56 -20.12 30.38
C ILE A 327 0.68 -21.03 30.32
N GLU A 328 1.89 -20.47 30.44
CA GLU A 328 3.14 -21.23 30.57
C GLU A 328 3.18 -22.11 31.83
N GLN A 329 2.58 -21.65 32.94
CA GLN A 329 2.37 -22.46 34.15
C GLN A 329 1.19 -23.45 34.03
N GLY A 330 0.61 -23.63 32.84
CA GLY A 330 -0.44 -24.62 32.55
C GLY A 330 -1.88 -24.17 32.82
N ASN A 331 -2.13 -22.86 33.01
CA ASN A 331 -3.49 -22.31 33.12
C ASN A 331 -4.18 -22.21 31.74
N GLU A 332 -4.40 -23.36 31.10
CA GLU A 332 -5.00 -23.47 29.77
C GLU A 332 -6.40 -22.85 29.66
N GLY A 333 -7.08 -22.63 30.80
CA GLY A 333 -8.36 -21.94 30.84
C GLY A 333 -8.29 -20.50 30.33
N LEU A 334 -7.15 -19.81 30.48
CA LEU A 334 -6.95 -18.46 29.93
C LEU A 334 -6.81 -18.48 28.40
N TYR A 335 -6.14 -19.51 27.86
CA TYR A 335 -6.02 -19.68 26.41
C TYR A 335 -7.37 -19.98 25.77
N GLU A 336 -8.13 -20.96 26.30
CA GLU A 336 -9.45 -21.33 25.75
C GLU A 336 -10.49 -20.20 25.86
N GLN A 337 -10.36 -19.29 26.85
CA GLN A 337 -11.23 -18.11 26.97
C GLN A 337 -11.06 -17.11 25.81
N ASN A 338 -9.83 -16.89 25.31
CA ASN A 338 -9.59 -15.93 24.22
C ASN A 338 -8.34 -16.27 23.39
N LYS A 339 -8.40 -17.41 22.67
CA LYS A 339 -7.30 -17.93 21.85
C LYS A 339 -6.68 -16.88 20.92
N TYR A 340 -7.51 -16.06 20.28
CA TYR A 340 -7.07 -15.06 19.31
C TYR A 340 -6.29 -13.92 19.97
N ALA A 341 -6.77 -13.37 21.09
CA ALA A 341 -6.05 -12.31 21.79
C ALA A 341 -4.69 -12.81 22.33
N VAL A 342 -4.63 -14.05 22.81
CA VAL A 342 -3.36 -14.65 23.26
C VAL A 342 -2.38 -14.82 22.10
N LEU A 343 -2.79 -15.44 20.98
CA LEU A 343 -1.89 -15.62 19.83
C LEU A 343 -1.49 -14.28 19.18
N GLY A 344 -2.42 -13.33 19.08
CA GLY A 344 -2.18 -11.99 18.55
C GLY A 344 -1.18 -11.19 19.40
N GLY A 345 -1.40 -11.15 20.72
CA GLY A 345 -0.48 -10.49 21.65
C GLY A 345 0.91 -11.12 21.63
N LEU A 346 1.02 -12.45 21.69
CA LEU A 346 2.30 -13.15 21.54
C LEU A 346 3.03 -12.75 20.25
N LEU A 347 2.33 -12.65 19.12
CA LEU A 347 2.91 -12.22 17.84
C LEU A 347 3.43 -10.77 17.89
N ASP A 348 2.78 -9.87 18.63
CA ASP A 348 3.25 -8.48 18.78
C ASP A 348 4.60 -8.37 19.51
N TYR A 349 4.99 -9.38 20.31
CA TYR A 349 6.35 -9.47 20.86
C TYR A 349 7.35 -10.14 19.90
N LEU A 350 6.89 -10.97 18.96
CA LEU A 350 7.74 -11.81 18.08
C LEU A 350 7.97 -11.25 16.67
N LYS A 351 7.25 -10.20 16.26
CA LYS A 351 7.41 -9.52 14.95
C LYS A 351 8.75 -8.79 14.75
N GLY A 352 9.46 -8.46 15.83
CA GLY A 352 10.71 -7.69 15.77
C GLY A 352 11.88 -8.46 15.14
N PRO A 353 12.85 -7.79 14.49
CA PRO A 353 14.04 -8.45 13.96
C PRO A 353 14.84 -9.12 15.10
N GLY A 354 15.06 -10.42 15.00
CA GLY A 354 15.71 -11.24 16.04
C GLY A 354 14.84 -11.57 17.26
N ALA A 355 13.57 -11.13 17.31
CA ALA A 355 12.72 -11.31 18.48
C ALA A 355 12.42 -12.78 18.84
N LEU A 356 12.39 -13.68 17.84
CA LEU A 356 12.26 -15.12 18.06
C LEU A 356 13.46 -15.71 18.85
N GLU A 357 14.66 -15.15 18.68
CA GLU A 357 15.88 -15.59 19.36
C GLU A 357 16.05 -14.96 20.75
N SER A 358 15.58 -13.72 20.95
CA SER A 358 15.66 -13.04 22.26
C SER A 358 14.49 -13.38 23.18
N ARG A 359 13.28 -13.64 22.65
CA ARG A 359 12.03 -13.87 23.40
C ARG A 359 11.56 -15.32 23.31
N VAL A 360 12.51 -16.26 23.35
CA VAL A 360 12.29 -17.71 23.16
C VAL A 360 11.09 -18.26 23.92
N ARG A 361 10.87 -17.88 25.20
CA ARG A 361 9.72 -18.38 25.99
C ARG A 361 8.36 -18.00 25.39
N LEU A 362 8.19 -16.79 24.85
CA LEU A 362 6.94 -16.38 24.18
C LEU A 362 6.73 -17.14 22.87
N ASN A 363 7.83 -17.40 22.15
CA ASN A 363 7.83 -18.25 20.97
C ASN A 363 7.43 -19.70 21.32
N ASP A 364 7.99 -20.27 22.38
CA ASP A 364 7.66 -21.62 22.83
C ASP A 364 6.19 -21.74 23.25
N ILE A 365 5.65 -20.77 24.02
CA ILE A 365 4.22 -20.70 24.36
C ILE A 365 3.35 -20.67 23.09
N PHE A 366 3.72 -19.84 22.09
CA PHE A 366 3.00 -19.77 20.81
C PHE A 366 3.04 -21.11 20.07
N LEU A 367 4.20 -21.76 20.01
CA LEU A 367 4.40 -23.03 19.31
C LEU A 367 3.68 -24.21 20.00
N GLU A 368 3.65 -24.25 21.33
CA GLU A 368 2.83 -25.17 22.10
C GLU A 368 1.34 -25.00 21.81
N ARG A 369 0.84 -23.76 21.72
CA ARG A 369 -0.58 -23.52 21.40
C ARG A 369 -0.88 -23.77 19.92
N PHE A 370 0.05 -23.54 19.00
CA PHE A 370 -0.05 -24.05 17.63
C PHE A 370 -0.17 -25.58 17.59
N ASP A 371 0.70 -26.30 18.31
CA ASP A 371 0.68 -27.76 18.35
C ASP A 371 -0.60 -28.33 18.99
N ARG A 372 -1.11 -27.67 20.04
CA ARG A 372 -2.45 -27.96 20.62
C ARG A 372 -3.56 -27.86 19.58
N GLU A 373 -3.66 -26.73 18.88
CA GLU A 373 -4.70 -26.54 17.86
C GLU A 373 -4.50 -27.50 16.67
N PHE A 374 -3.25 -27.79 16.30
CA PHE A 374 -2.96 -28.75 15.24
C PHE A 374 -3.33 -30.19 15.62
N ASP A 375 -3.13 -30.62 16.86
CA ASP A 375 -3.61 -31.91 17.32
C ASP A 375 -5.14 -31.97 17.47
N GLN A 376 -5.83 -30.85 17.76
CA GLN A 376 -7.29 -30.75 17.65
C GLN A 376 -7.75 -30.92 16.18
N ILE A 377 -7.09 -30.27 15.22
CA ILE A 377 -7.34 -30.48 13.78
C ILE A 377 -7.09 -31.95 13.39
N ARG A 378 -6.01 -32.59 13.84
CA ARG A 378 -5.71 -34.00 13.54
C ARG A 378 -6.72 -34.98 14.15
N GLN A 379 -7.48 -34.57 15.16
CA GLN A 379 -8.59 -35.32 15.76
C GLN A 379 -9.94 -35.09 15.05
N GLY A 380 -9.98 -34.32 13.96
CA GLY A 380 -11.20 -34.02 13.20
C GLY A 380 -11.78 -32.62 13.43
N GLY A 381 -11.07 -31.77 14.18
CA GLY A 381 -11.44 -30.37 14.39
C GLY A 381 -11.45 -29.54 13.09
N LEU A 382 -12.13 -28.40 13.13
CA LEU A 382 -12.26 -27.48 11.99
C LEU A 382 -11.38 -26.24 12.18
N LEU A 383 -10.96 -25.65 11.07
CA LEU A 383 -10.20 -24.40 11.10
C LEU A 383 -11.09 -23.24 11.57
N ILE A 384 -10.51 -22.34 12.37
CA ILE A 384 -11.16 -21.12 12.85
C ILE A 384 -10.42 -19.93 12.21
N PRO A 385 -11.08 -19.09 11.38
CA PRO A 385 -10.41 -18.03 10.61
C PRO A 385 -9.46 -17.13 11.42
N ALA A 386 -9.84 -16.75 12.64
CA ALA A 386 -9.00 -15.94 13.53
C ALA A 386 -7.67 -16.63 13.90
N LEU A 387 -7.67 -17.96 14.11
CA LEU A 387 -6.45 -18.72 14.40
C LEU A 387 -5.61 -18.95 13.14
N MET A 388 -6.28 -19.12 11.98
CA MET A 388 -5.62 -19.22 10.68
C MET A 388 -4.82 -17.94 10.37
N GLU A 389 -5.38 -16.77 10.67
CA GLU A 389 -4.69 -15.48 10.57
C GLU A 389 -3.48 -15.39 11.51
N SER A 390 -3.61 -15.83 12.76
CA SER A 390 -2.46 -15.89 13.68
C SER A 390 -1.34 -16.82 13.16
N PHE A 391 -1.68 -18.01 12.66
CA PHE A 391 -0.68 -18.94 12.14
C PHE A 391 -0.12 -18.53 10.76
N LYS A 392 -0.88 -17.78 9.94
CA LYS A 392 -0.37 -17.08 8.76
C LYS A 392 0.64 -16.01 9.16
N ALA A 393 0.30 -15.13 10.10
CA ALA A 393 1.20 -14.09 10.60
C ALA A 393 2.52 -14.66 11.17
N TYR A 394 2.46 -15.81 11.86
CA TYR A 394 3.66 -16.52 12.30
C TYR A 394 4.46 -17.14 11.13
N TYR A 395 3.79 -17.72 10.13
CA TYR A 395 4.44 -18.31 8.95
C TYR A 395 5.37 -17.33 8.22
N VAL A 396 4.95 -16.07 8.09
CA VAL A 396 5.70 -15.00 7.41
C VAL A 396 7.01 -14.65 8.13
N LEU A 397 7.09 -14.81 9.46
CA LEU A 397 8.29 -14.46 10.24
C LEU A 397 9.55 -15.17 9.69
N PRO A 398 10.72 -14.49 9.65
CA PRO A 398 11.99 -15.11 9.29
C PRO A 398 12.55 -15.94 10.45
N GLY A 399 13.41 -16.93 10.16
CA GLY A 399 14.25 -17.61 11.18
C GLY A 399 13.65 -18.84 11.88
N HIS A 400 12.35 -19.14 11.70
CA HIS A 400 11.74 -20.37 12.27
C HIS A 400 11.66 -21.53 11.25
N ASN A 401 11.47 -22.74 11.77
CA ASN A 401 11.35 -23.98 10.96
C ASN A 401 9.91 -24.53 10.87
N TYR A 402 8.92 -23.89 11.51
CA TYR A 402 7.55 -24.40 11.62
C TYR A 402 6.70 -24.25 10.34
N ARG A 403 7.18 -23.50 9.33
CA ARG A 403 6.50 -23.30 8.03
C ARG A 403 5.89 -24.60 7.46
N GLY A 404 6.65 -25.70 7.50
CA GLY A 404 6.18 -27.00 7.01
C GLY A 404 5.00 -27.61 7.79
N ARG A 405 4.96 -27.44 9.12
CA ARG A 405 3.88 -27.91 10.00
C ARG A 405 2.64 -27.03 9.88
N ILE A 406 2.81 -25.72 9.72
CA ILE A 406 1.70 -24.78 9.50
C ILE A 406 0.96 -25.13 8.20
N VAL A 407 1.67 -25.47 7.12
CA VAL A 407 1.01 -25.98 5.91
C VAL A 407 0.27 -27.31 6.15
N ASP A 408 0.77 -28.21 7.02
CA ASP A 408 0.01 -29.41 7.42
C ASP A 408 -1.25 -29.07 8.23
N TYR A 409 -1.22 -28.06 9.10
CA TYR A 409 -2.40 -27.56 9.82
C TYR A 409 -3.50 -27.13 8.85
N PHE A 410 -3.16 -26.27 7.86
CA PHE A 410 -4.09 -25.86 6.82
C PHE A 410 -4.64 -27.06 6.01
N ILE A 411 -3.76 -27.96 5.53
CA ILE A 411 -4.19 -29.12 4.73
C ILE A 411 -5.13 -30.05 5.52
N ASN A 412 -4.77 -30.46 6.73
CA ASN A 412 -5.60 -31.37 7.52
C ASN A 412 -6.95 -30.74 7.89
N GLY A 413 -6.95 -29.46 8.27
CA GLY A 413 -8.19 -28.75 8.60
C GLY A 413 -9.12 -28.55 7.41
N MET A 414 -8.58 -28.24 6.22
CA MET A 414 -9.37 -28.15 4.99
C MET A 414 -9.89 -29.52 4.53
N LEU A 415 -9.16 -30.61 4.77
CA LEU A 415 -9.67 -31.96 4.55
C LEU A 415 -10.85 -32.30 5.46
N ASN A 416 -10.82 -31.88 6.73
CA ASN A 416 -11.94 -32.06 7.66
C ASN A 416 -13.18 -31.27 7.20
N ILE A 417 -12.99 -29.99 6.83
CA ILE A 417 -14.04 -29.12 6.25
C ILE A 417 -14.65 -29.76 4.99
N SER A 418 -13.80 -30.21 4.05
CA SER A 418 -14.19 -30.89 2.80
C SER A 418 -14.95 -32.19 3.07
N ASN A 419 -14.53 -32.99 4.06
CA ASN A 419 -15.21 -34.22 4.45
C ASN A 419 -16.55 -33.99 5.17
N GLN A 420 -16.77 -32.80 5.75
CA GLN A 420 -18.05 -32.39 6.36
C GLN A 420 -18.96 -31.59 5.42
N GLY A 421 -18.56 -31.34 4.17
CA GLY A 421 -19.36 -30.62 3.17
C GLY A 421 -19.51 -29.11 3.45
N ARG A 422 -18.65 -28.53 4.29
CA ARG A 422 -18.71 -27.12 4.71
C ARG A 422 -18.02 -26.20 3.70
N GLU A 423 -18.61 -26.02 2.52
CA GLU A 423 -17.94 -25.31 1.41
C GLU A 423 -17.63 -23.84 1.67
N ASP A 424 -18.44 -23.11 2.44
CA ASP A 424 -18.18 -21.67 2.66
C ASP A 424 -17.00 -21.43 3.61
N ASP A 425 -16.81 -22.28 4.61
CA ASP A 425 -15.58 -22.31 5.41
C ASP A 425 -14.36 -22.72 4.58
N LEU A 426 -14.54 -23.59 3.57
CA LEU A 426 -13.47 -23.98 2.65
C LEU A 426 -13.06 -22.81 1.74
N LYS A 427 -14.01 -22.00 1.27
CA LYS A 427 -13.76 -20.76 0.50
C LYS A 427 -13.04 -19.72 1.35
N ALA A 428 -13.48 -19.52 2.60
CA ALA A 428 -12.80 -18.63 3.55
C ALA A 428 -11.36 -19.10 3.83
N ALA A 429 -11.15 -20.41 3.97
CA ALA A 429 -9.83 -20.99 4.15
C ALA A 429 -8.90 -20.77 2.94
N TYR A 430 -9.41 -20.91 1.71
CA TYR A 430 -8.65 -20.56 0.50
C TYR A 430 -8.29 -19.07 0.46
N ALA A 431 -9.21 -18.17 0.78
CA ALA A 431 -8.94 -16.73 0.76
C ALA A 431 -7.81 -16.32 1.73
N ILE A 432 -7.77 -16.93 2.92
CA ILE A 432 -6.68 -16.71 3.90
C ILE A 432 -5.34 -17.22 3.36
N ILE A 433 -5.31 -18.40 2.76
CA ILE A 433 -4.08 -18.99 2.18
C ILE A 433 -3.59 -18.16 0.98
N GLU A 434 -4.49 -17.70 0.11
CA GLU A 434 -4.18 -16.90 -1.07
C GLU A 434 -3.72 -15.48 -0.74
N SER A 435 -4.05 -14.96 0.45
CA SER A 435 -3.60 -13.64 0.90
C SER A 435 -2.10 -13.54 1.25
N GLU A 436 -1.36 -14.65 1.18
CA GLU A 436 0.11 -14.67 1.24
C GLU A 436 0.68 -15.63 0.18
N GLU A 437 1.57 -15.12 -0.67
CA GLU A 437 2.13 -15.83 -1.83
C GLU A 437 3.03 -16.99 -1.40
N GLU A 438 3.91 -16.80 -0.40
CA GLU A 438 4.78 -17.88 0.10
C GLU A 438 3.99 -19.02 0.76
N LEU A 439 2.86 -18.72 1.39
CA LEU A 439 1.99 -19.71 2.02
C LEU A 439 1.17 -20.46 0.96
N SER A 440 0.57 -19.72 0.03
CA SER A 440 -0.17 -20.26 -1.12
C SER A 440 0.68 -21.22 -1.94
N ALA A 441 1.90 -20.81 -2.34
CA ALA A 441 2.82 -21.62 -3.12
C ALA A 441 3.23 -22.91 -2.36
N ALA A 442 3.55 -22.81 -1.07
CA ALA A 442 3.92 -23.98 -0.26
C ALA A 442 2.74 -24.94 -0.05
N PHE A 443 1.53 -24.42 0.16
CA PHE A 443 0.29 -25.18 0.29
C PHE A 443 -0.03 -25.94 -0.99
N PHE A 444 -0.20 -25.25 -2.12
CA PHE A 444 -0.61 -25.90 -3.37
C PHE A 444 0.43 -26.91 -3.86
N LYS A 445 1.73 -26.64 -3.69
CA LYS A 445 2.81 -27.59 -3.99
C LYS A 445 2.72 -28.87 -3.16
N LYS A 446 2.41 -28.76 -1.87
CA LYS A 446 2.28 -29.91 -0.95
C LYS A 446 0.98 -30.69 -1.17
N VAL A 447 -0.11 -30.02 -1.52
CA VAL A 447 -1.39 -30.64 -1.92
C VAL A 447 -1.25 -31.40 -3.25
N LEU A 448 -0.59 -30.80 -4.24
CA LEU A 448 -0.36 -31.41 -5.56
C LEU A 448 0.47 -32.70 -5.46
N GLY A 449 1.48 -32.72 -4.59
CA GLY A 449 2.36 -33.88 -4.37
C GLY A 449 1.69 -35.12 -3.77
N GLN A 450 0.44 -35.04 -3.29
CA GLN A 450 -0.29 -36.18 -2.73
C GLN A 450 -1.63 -36.42 -3.45
N PRO A 451 -1.84 -37.56 -4.15
CA PRO A 451 -3.05 -37.81 -4.94
C PRO A 451 -4.38 -37.70 -4.18
N ILE A 452 -4.38 -37.98 -2.88
CA ILE A 452 -5.58 -37.85 -2.03
C ILE A 452 -5.91 -36.37 -1.80
N PHE A 453 -4.93 -35.57 -1.38
CA PHE A 453 -5.11 -34.14 -1.13
C PHE A 453 -5.47 -33.41 -2.43
N ARG A 454 -4.78 -33.75 -3.52
CA ARG A 454 -5.06 -33.22 -4.87
C ARG A 454 -6.52 -33.42 -5.29
N ARG A 455 -7.07 -34.63 -5.12
CA ARG A 455 -8.48 -34.96 -5.44
C ARG A 455 -9.51 -34.31 -4.50
N LYS A 456 -9.13 -34.02 -3.26
CA LYS A 456 -10.06 -33.52 -2.22
C LYS A 456 -10.05 -32.00 -2.05
N LEU A 457 -8.95 -31.34 -2.40
CA LEU A 457 -8.73 -29.91 -2.25
C LEU A 457 -8.50 -29.24 -3.61
N LEU A 458 -7.42 -29.60 -4.32
CA LEU A 458 -6.99 -28.91 -5.54
C LEU A 458 -7.96 -29.07 -6.72
N GLU A 459 -8.33 -30.30 -7.07
CA GLU A 459 -9.17 -30.58 -8.25
C GLU A 459 -10.54 -29.85 -8.16
N PRO A 460 -11.30 -29.91 -7.03
CA PRO A 460 -12.53 -29.13 -6.87
C PRO A 460 -12.32 -27.61 -6.84
N TYR A 461 -11.23 -27.13 -6.24
CA TYR A 461 -10.90 -25.70 -6.18
C TYR A 461 -10.61 -25.13 -7.57
N LEU A 462 -9.82 -25.84 -8.38
CA LEU A 462 -9.50 -25.43 -9.75
C LEU A 462 -10.73 -25.53 -10.68
N GLU A 463 -11.58 -26.55 -10.49
CA GLU A 463 -12.86 -26.63 -11.20
C GLU A 463 -13.80 -25.46 -10.84
N ASN A 464 -13.93 -25.11 -9.56
CA ASN A 464 -14.70 -23.95 -9.13
C ASN A 464 -14.14 -22.62 -9.67
N ARG A 465 -12.80 -22.47 -9.77
CA ARG A 465 -12.17 -21.30 -10.41
C ARG A 465 -12.48 -21.21 -11.91
N LEU A 466 -12.43 -22.32 -12.64
CA LEU A 466 -12.77 -22.38 -14.07
C LEU A 466 -14.28 -22.15 -14.31
N ALA A 467 -15.13 -22.68 -13.43
CA ALA A 467 -16.58 -22.44 -13.46
C ALA A 467 -16.91 -20.96 -13.23
N ALA A 468 -16.27 -20.30 -12.26
CA ALA A 468 -16.47 -18.90 -11.90
C ALA A 468 -15.90 -17.88 -12.91
N ALA A 469 -15.04 -18.30 -13.84
CA ALA A 469 -14.53 -17.44 -14.91
C ALA A 469 -15.67 -16.80 -15.74
N ALA A 470 -15.59 -15.49 -16.03
CA ALA A 470 -16.66 -14.80 -16.74
C ALA A 470 -16.60 -15.04 -18.26
N SER A 471 -15.40 -14.99 -18.83
CA SER A 471 -15.13 -14.96 -20.27
C SER A 471 -14.19 -16.08 -20.73
N ALA A 472 -14.08 -16.28 -22.04
CA ALA A 472 -13.06 -17.15 -22.62
C ALA A 472 -11.62 -16.63 -22.37
N ALA A 473 -11.46 -15.32 -22.18
CA ALA A 473 -10.18 -14.70 -21.89
C ALA A 473 -9.68 -15.01 -20.47
N ASP A 474 -10.58 -15.17 -19.50
CA ASP A 474 -10.24 -15.52 -18.12
C ASP A 474 -9.69 -16.94 -18.01
N ILE A 475 -10.23 -17.88 -18.81
CA ILE A 475 -9.73 -19.26 -18.91
C ILE A 475 -8.27 -19.27 -19.41
N ALA A 476 -7.93 -18.42 -20.40
CA ALA A 476 -6.54 -18.25 -20.83
C ALA A 476 -5.67 -17.53 -19.77
N GLY A 477 -6.26 -16.67 -18.94
CA GLY A 477 -5.59 -16.03 -17.80
C GLY A 477 -5.23 -17.03 -16.69
N PHE A 478 -6.14 -17.95 -16.37
CA PHE A 478 -5.94 -19.03 -15.41
C PHE A 478 -4.73 -19.90 -15.78
N VAL A 479 -4.58 -20.29 -17.06
CA VAL A 479 -3.41 -21.06 -17.53
C VAL A 479 -2.11 -20.26 -17.41
N LEU A 480 -2.14 -18.96 -17.72
CA LEU A 480 -0.97 -18.08 -17.57
C LEU A 480 -0.57 -17.86 -16.09
N TYR A 481 -1.52 -17.89 -15.16
CA TYR A 481 -1.25 -17.82 -13.72
C TYR A 481 -0.58 -19.11 -13.22
N TRP A 482 -1.24 -20.27 -13.36
CA TRP A 482 -0.70 -21.54 -12.89
C TRP A 482 0.59 -21.95 -13.61
N GLY A 483 0.75 -21.56 -14.88
CA GLY A 483 1.97 -21.74 -15.66
C GLY A 483 3.17 -20.88 -15.21
N ARG A 484 2.97 -19.99 -14.23
CA ARG A 484 4.01 -19.21 -13.55
C ARG A 484 4.20 -19.67 -12.10
N THR A 485 3.12 -19.90 -11.36
CA THR A 485 3.16 -20.17 -9.91
C THR A 485 3.40 -21.64 -9.55
N LEU A 486 2.77 -22.59 -10.25
CA LEU A 486 2.94 -24.02 -10.02
C LEU A 486 2.68 -24.83 -11.31
N PRO A 487 3.63 -24.84 -12.27
CA PRO A 487 3.47 -25.42 -13.61
C PRO A 487 3.04 -26.89 -13.63
N GLU A 488 3.41 -27.67 -12.61
CA GLU A 488 3.08 -29.08 -12.44
C GLU A 488 1.56 -29.35 -12.29
N VAL A 489 0.76 -28.30 -12.01
CA VAL A 489 -0.71 -28.34 -12.06
C VAL A 489 -1.23 -28.52 -13.50
N LEU A 490 -0.58 -27.88 -14.48
CA LEU A 490 -1.01 -27.91 -15.88
C LEU A 490 -0.66 -29.24 -16.57
N GLN A 491 0.27 -30.01 -16.01
CA GLN A 491 0.60 -31.37 -16.44
C GLN A 491 -0.48 -32.42 -16.05
N GLN A 492 -1.52 -32.03 -15.30
CA GLN A 492 -2.61 -32.94 -14.91
C GLN A 492 -3.68 -32.98 -16.00
N THR A 493 -3.97 -34.16 -16.56
CA THR A 493 -4.96 -34.35 -17.64
C THR A 493 -6.35 -33.80 -17.30
N PHE A 494 -6.76 -33.89 -16.02
CA PHE A 494 -7.99 -33.29 -15.51
C PHE A 494 -8.07 -31.77 -15.80
N ILE A 495 -6.96 -31.05 -15.63
CA ILE A 495 -6.90 -29.60 -15.89
C ILE A 495 -6.86 -29.33 -17.40
N GLU A 496 -6.11 -30.12 -18.17
CA GLU A 496 -6.12 -30.01 -19.63
C GLU A 496 -7.54 -30.16 -20.20
N ASP A 497 -8.30 -31.17 -19.76
CA ASP A 497 -9.65 -31.44 -20.24
C ASP A 497 -10.66 -30.39 -19.74
N LYS A 498 -10.71 -30.12 -18.42
CA LYS A 498 -11.63 -29.12 -17.84
C LYS A 498 -11.41 -27.72 -18.41
N THR A 499 -10.17 -27.33 -18.68
CA THR A 499 -9.86 -26.00 -19.25
C THR A 499 -10.39 -25.89 -20.69
N LYS A 500 -10.40 -26.98 -21.47
CA LYS A 500 -11.03 -27.02 -22.80
C LYS A 500 -12.56 -26.99 -22.70
N ASP A 501 -13.15 -27.78 -21.81
CA ASP A 501 -14.60 -27.85 -21.62
C ASP A 501 -15.16 -26.47 -21.23
N TYR A 502 -14.59 -25.83 -20.20
CA TYR A 502 -15.02 -24.50 -19.78
C TYR A 502 -14.74 -23.43 -20.84
N LEU A 503 -13.62 -23.49 -21.58
CA LEU A 503 -13.38 -22.58 -22.70
C LEU A 503 -14.53 -22.65 -23.74
N LEU A 504 -14.94 -23.86 -24.11
CA LEU A 504 -16.03 -24.06 -25.08
C LEU A 504 -17.38 -23.59 -24.51
N GLU A 505 -17.63 -23.78 -23.20
CA GLU A 505 -18.82 -23.25 -22.51
C GLU A 505 -18.85 -21.71 -22.55
N LYS A 506 -17.74 -21.03 -22.23
CA LYS A 506 -17.69 -19.55 -22.27
C LYS A 506 -17.83 -19.05 -23.71
N LEU A 507 -17.11 -19.62 -24.68
CA LEU A 507 -17.22 -19.28 -26.11
C LEU A 507 -18.64 -19.48 -26.68
N GLN A 508 -19.46 -20.35 -26.10
CA GLN A 508 -20.87 -20.51 -26.46
C GLN A 508 -21.77 -19.38 -25.94
N ARG A 509 -21.37 -18.67 -24.88
CA ARG A 509 -22.09 -17.52 -24.30
C ARG A 509 -21.55 -16.15 -24.73
N GLU A 510 -20.32 -16.10 -25.24
CA GLU A 510 -19.71 -14.88 -25.78
C GLU A 510 -20.57 -14.21 -26.87
N ALA A 511 -20.75 -12.90 -26.78
CA ALA A 511 -21.48 -12.12 -27.79
C ALA A 511 -20.73 -12.03 -29.14
N ASN A 512 -19.40 -12.12 -29.11
CA ASN A 512 -18.57 -12.23 -30.31
C ASN A 512 -17.48 -13.32 -30.12
N PRO A 513 -17.80 -14.60 -30.40
CA PRO A 513 -16.85 -15.70 -30.25
C PRO A 513 -15.63 -15.61 -31.18
N VAL A 514 -15.70 -14.83 -32.27
CA VAL A 514 -14.56 -14.62 -33.18
C VAL A 514 -13.51 -13.74 -32.50
N ALA A 515 -13.93 -12.60 -31.93
CA ALA A 515 -13.03 -11.73 -31.17
C ALA A 515 -12.47 -12.42 -29.92
N ALA A 516 -13.30 -13.20 -29.22
CA ALA A 516 -12.86 -13.99 -28.07
C ALA A 516 -11.77 -15.02 -28.46
N ALA A 517 -11.94 -15.74 -29.57
CA ALA A 517 -10.92 -16.65 -30.09
C ALA A 517 -9.64 -15.91 -30.53
N ALA A 518 -9.76 -14.76 -31.20
CA ALA A 518 -8.62 -13.93 -31.59
C ALA A 518 -7.79 -13.45 -30.38
N GLY A 519 -8.44 -13.07 -29.28
CA GLY A 519 -7.76 -12.69 -28.02
C GLY A 519 -7.00 -13.85 -27.35
N ILE A 520 -7.37 -15.11 -27.61
CA ILE A 520 -6.60 -16.28 -27.15
C ILE A 520 -5.32 -16.42 -27.99
N HIS A 521 -5.39 -16.24 -29.31
CA HIS A 521 -4.20 -16.21 -30.18
C HIS A 521 -3.25 -15.06 -29.82
N GLU A 522 -3.77 -13.88 -29.51
CA GLU A 522 -2.94 -12.75 -29.03
C GLU A 522 -2.20 -13.11 -27.72
N ARG A 523 -2.89 -13.78 -26.78
CA ARG A 523 -2.27 -14.28 -25.54
C ARG A 523 -1.22 -15.36 -25.81
N VAL A 524 -1.41 -16.25 -26.79
CA VAL A 524 -0.38 -17.20 -27.24
C VAL A 524 0.83 -16.45 -27.82
N GLU A 525 0.61 -15.49 -28.73
CA GLU A 525 1.72 -14.75 -29.36
C GLU A 525 2.49 -13.91 -28.33
N LYS A 526 1.78 -13.30 -27.37
CA LYS A 526 2.40 -12.61 -26.23
C LYS A 526 3.21 -13.58 -25.36
N ALA A 527 2.66 -14.74 -25.01
CA ALA A 527 3.38 -15.74 -24.24
C ALA A 527 4.64 -16.28 -24.96
N GLU A 528 4.59 -16.41 -26.29
CA GLU A 528 5.78 -16.74 -27.09
C GLU A 528 6.81 -15.62 -27.15
N LYS A 529 6.38 -14.35 -27.22
CA LYS A 529 7.28 -13.18 -27.16
C LYS A 529 7.94 -13.06 -25.78
N ASP A 530 7.16 -13.22 -24.71
CA ASP A 530 7.63 -13.19 -23.33
C ASP A 530 8.69 -14.29 -23.12
N ARG A 531 8.39 -15.56 -23.45
CA ARG A 531 9.34 -16.68 -23.36
C ARG A 531 10.65 -16.48 -24.16
N ARG A 532 10.63 -15.70 -25.24
CA ARG A 532 11.84 -15.38 -26.03
C ARG A 532 12.66 -14.21 -25.47
N ARG A 533 12.11 -13.45 -24.52
CA ARG A 533 12.74 -12.28 -23.89
C ARG A 533 13.08 -12.50 -22.40
N SER A 534 12.37 -13.39 -21.72
CA SER A 534 12.63 -13.79 -20.34
C SER A 534 12.18 -15.23 -20.08
N GLY A 535 12.65 -15.85 -19.00
CA GLY A 535 12.28 -17.24 -18.64
C GLY A 535 10.86 -17.40 -18.05
N GLY A 536 9.96 -16.44 -18.27
CA GLY A 536 8.75 -16.25 -17.43
C GLY A 536 7.52 -17.10 -17.74
N ILE A 537 7.56 -18.03 -18.71
CA ILE A 537 6.44 -18.95 -19.01
C ILE A 537 7.01 -20.33 -19.42
N GLN A 538 6.60 -21.37 -18.69
CA GLN A 538 7.04 -22.75 -18.94
C GLN A 538 6.44 -23.35 -20.22
N PRO A 539 7.11 -24.33 -20.87
CA PRO A 539 6.66 -24.87 -22.15
C PRO A 539 5.28 -25.54 -22.10
N GLU A 540 4.91 -26.17 -20.99
CA GLU A 540 3.62 -26.84 -20.79
C GLU A 540 2.44 -25.86 -20.81
N ALA A 541 2.61 -24.69 -20.19
CA ALA A 541 1.59 -23.64 -20.21
C ALA A 541 1.37 -23.11 -21.63
N LEU A 542 2.45 -22.95 -22.40
CA LEU A 542 2.37 -22.54 -23.80
C LEU A 542 1.76 -23.64 -24.69
N GLU A 543 2.03 -24.92 -24.42
CA GLU A 543 1.44 -26.05 -25.14
C GLU A 543 -0.07 -26.14 -24.88
N LEU A 544 -0.51 -26.02 -23.63
CA LEU A 544 -1.93 -25.96 -23.27
C LEU A 544 -2.63 -24.74 -23.92
N LEU A 545 -2.04 -23.54 -23.87
CA LEU A 545 -2.59 -22.36 -24.52
C LEU A 545 -2.74 -22.52 -26.05
N ARG A 546 -1.79 -23.19 -26.72
CA ARG A 546 -1.90 -23.54 -28.15
C ARG A 546 -3.01 -24.57 -28.40
N GLY A 547 -3.18 -25.55 -27.51
CA GLY A 547 -4.29 -26.50 -27.55
C GLY A 547 -5.66 -25.83 -27.39
N LEU A 548 -5.76 -24.84 -26.49
CA LEU A 548 -6.95 -24.01 -26.29
C LEU A 548 -7.24 -23.12 -27.51
N ALA A 549 -6.22 -22.50 -28.12
CA ALA A 549 -6.39 -21.74 -29.35
C ALA A 549 -6.91 -22.61 -30.50
N ALA A 550 -6.37 -23.82 -30.68
CA ALA A 550 -6.86 -24.78 -31.69
C ALA A 550 -8.29 -25.27 -31.42
N ALA A 551 -8.69 -25.40 -30.15
CA ALA A 551 -10.07 -25.71 -29.76
C ALA A 551 -11.02 -24.55 -30.08
N ALA A 552 -10.62 -23.31 -29.80
CA ALA A 552 -11.37 -22.09 -30.13
C ALA A 552 -11.52 -21.91 -31.66
N ASP A 553 -10.46 -22.15 -32.44
CA ASP A 553 -10.50 -22.14 -33.91
C ASP A 553 -11.51 -23.15 -34.46
N ARG A 554 -11.53 -24.37 -33.90
CA ARG A 554 -12.50 -25.41 -34.29
C ARG A 554 -13.93 -25.01 -33.91
N PHE A 555 -14.12 -24.41 -32.74
CA PHE A 555 -15.42 -23.90 -32.31
C PHE A 555 -15.94 -22.81 -33.26
N VAL A 556 -15.12 -21.81 -33.58
CA VAL A 556 -15.44 -20.74 -34.54
C VAL A 556 -15.73 -21.32 -35.93
N LEU A 557 -14.85 -22.18 -36.46
CA LEU A 557 -15.07 -22.81 -37.77
C LEU A 557 -16.38 -23.60 -37.82
N ASN A 558 -16.75 -24.30 -36.75
CA ASN A 558 -18.03 -25.02 -36.67
C ASN A 558 -19.22 -24.03 -36.59
N ARG A 559 -19.16 -23.03 -35.72
CA ARG A 559 -20.28 -22.13 -35.38
C ARG A 559 -20.63 -21.10 -36.46
N LEU A 560 -19.66 -20.62 -37.23
CA LEU A 560 -19.88 -19.58 -38.25
C LEU A 560 -20.92 -19.98 -39.31
N SER A 561 -21.72 -19.04 -39.79
CA SER A 561 -22.58 -19.21 -40.96
C SER A 561 -22.06 -18.33 -42.10
N LEU A 562 -21.74 -18.92 -43.26
CA LEU A 562 -21.38 -18.14 -44.46
C LEU A 562 -22.53 -17.19 -44.85
N ALA A 563 -23.78 -17.61 -44.61
CA ALA A 563 -24.96 -16.81 -44.86
C ALA A 563 -25.15 -15.63 -43.89
N GLU A 564 -24.36 -15.50 -42.81
CA GLU A 564 -24.51 -14.43 -41.80
C GLU A 564 -23.21 -13.65 -41.55
N LEU A 565 -22.04 -14.21 -41.88
CA LEU A 565 -20.72 -13.63 -41.67
C LEU A 565 -20.58 -12.22 -42.29
N THR A 566 -20.09 -11.25 -41.50
CA THR A 566 -19.70 -9.92 -42.00
C THR A 566 -18.25 -9.90 -42.48
N LYS A 567 -17.87 -8.88 -43.26
CA LYS A 567 -16.50 -8.73 -43.77
C LYS A 567 -15.50 -8.49 -42.63
N GLU A 568 -15.91 -7.76 -41.60
CA GLU A 568 -15.12 -7.42 -40.42
C GLU A 568 -14.82 -8.70 -39.63
N GLN A 569 -15.87 -9.46 -39.30
CA GLN A 569 -15.75 -10.77 -38.65
C GLN A 569 -14.82 -11.71 -39.41
N LEU A 570 -14.86 -11.75 -40.74
CA LEU A 570 -13.94 -12.57 -41.55
C LEU A 570 -12.47 -12.21 -41.30
N LEU A 571 -12.14 -10.92 -41.20
CA LEU A 571 -10.76 -10.42 -41.07
C LEU A 571 -10.21 -10.60 -39.64
N ASP A 572 -11.09 -10.72 -38.66
CA ASP A 572 -10.74 -11.00 -37.26
C ASP A 572 -10.45 -12.49 -36.98
N ILE A 573 -10.82 -13.42 -37.86
CA ILE A 573 -10.55 -14.86 -37.67
C ILE A 573 -9.03 -15.15 -37.78
N ALA A 574 -8.39 -15.34 -36.62
CA ALA A 574 -6.95 -15.56 -36.51
C ALA A 574 -6.42 -16.72 -37.39
N PHE A 575 -7.09 -17.88 -37.42
CA PHE A 575 -6.61 -19.05 -38.18
C PHE A 575 -6.61 -18.87 -39.71
N LEU A 576 -7.27 -17.84 -40.25
CA LEU A 576 -7.24 -17.52 -41.68
C LEU A 576 -6.02 -16.67 -42.08
N ARG A 577 -5.37 -16.01 -41.10
CA ARG A 577 -4.16 -15.19 -41.31
C ARG A 577 -2.94 -16.04 -41.71
N TYR A 578 -2.93 -17.32 -41.33
CA TYR A 578 -1.82 -18.24 -41.59
C TYR A 578 -1.97 -18.97 -42.94
N PRO A 579 -0.85 -19.21 -43.67
CA PRO A 579 -0.89 -19.76 -45.03
C PRO A 579 -1.43 -21.21 -45.09
N LYS A 580 -1.95 -21.59 -46.28
CA LYS A 580 -2.51 -22.93 -46.55
C LYS A 580 -1.53 -24.04 -46.08
N GLY A 581 -1.94 -24.81 -45.08
CA GLY A 581 -1.17 -25.94 -44.52
C GLY A 581 -0.50 -25.69 -43.16
N ALA A 582 -0.50 -24.46 -42.63
CA ALA A 582 0.00 -24.19 -41.28
C ALA A 582 -0.92 -24.77 -40.19
N ALA A 583 -2.24 -24.61 -40.33
CA ALA A 583 -3.24 -25.19 -39.44
C ALA A 583 -3.39 -26.71 -39.67
N LYS A 584 -2.65 -27.52 -38.91
CA LYS A 584 -2.84 -28.98 -38.84
C LYS A 584 -3.97 -29.31 -37.86
N TRP A 585 -5.21 -29.33 -38.36
CA TRP A 585 -6.38 -29.72 -37.56
C TRP A 585 -6.23 -31.13 -36.97
N TYR A 586 -6.32 -31.23 -35.64
CA TYR A 586 -6.34 -32.49 -34.91
C TYR A 586 -7.56 -32.55 -33.98
N PRO A 587 -8.41 -33.60 -34.05
CA PRO A 587 -8.50 -34.55 -35.16
C PRO A 587 -8.80 -33.83 -36.50
N PRO A 588 -8.63 -34.49 -37.66
CA PRO A 588 -8.93 -33.87 -38.96
C PRO A 588 -10.34 -33.26 -39.05
N LEU A 589 -10.50 -32.30 -39.96
CA LEU A 589 -11.83 -31.80 -40.34
C LEU A 589 -12.56 -32.85 -41.18
N ASP A 590 -13.89 -32.91 -41.00
CA ASP A 590 -14.78 -33.57 -41.94
C ASP A 590 -14.87 -32.81 -43.27
N GLN A 591 -15.52 -33.42 -44.27
CA GLN A 591 -15.59 -32.85 -45.61
C GLN A 591 -16.33 -31.50 -45.68
N ILE A 592 -17.34 -31.26 -44.84
CA ILE A 592 -18.13 -30.03 -44.84
C ILE A 592 -17.33 -28.90 -44.18
N SER A 593 -16.75 -29.15 -43.00
CA SER A 593 -15.91 -28.16 -42.32
C SER A 593 -14.67 -27.80 -43.14
N LYS A 594 -14.10 -28.76 -43.88
CA LYS A 594 -13.00 -28.51 -44.81
C LYS A 594 -13.40 -27.66 -46.02
N GLN A 595 -14.58 -27.89 -46.61
CA GLN A 595 -15.12 -27.01 -47.66
C GLN A 595 -15.31 -25.58 -47.15
N LYS A 596 -15.84 -25.44 -45.93
CA LYS A 596 -16.03 -24.17 -45.24
C LYS A 596 -14.69 -23.46 -44.94
N GLU A 597 -13.66 -24.17 -44.49
CA GLU A 597 -12.32 -23.61 -44.28
C GLU A 597 -11.69 -23.11 -45.58
N ASN A 598 -11.78 -23.90 -46.67
CA ASN A 598 -11.31 -23.52 -48.00
C ASN A 598 -12.00 -22.25 -48.50
N ALA A 599 -13.32 -22.18 -48.36
CA ALA A 599 -14.12 -21.02 -48.72
C ALA A 599 -13.74 -19.78 -47.89
N LEU A 600 -13.74 -19.90 -46.56
CA LEU A 600 -13.34 -18.82 -45.66
C LEU A 600 -11.94 -18.29 -45.96
N ARG A 601 -10.95 -19.15 -46.24
CA ARG A 601 -9.59 -18.70 -46.58
C ARG A 601 -9.53 -18.01 -47.94
N ALA A 602 -10.28 -18.45 -48.94
CA ALA A 602 -10.34 -17.74 -50.23
C ALA A 602 -11.03 -16.37 -50.09
N ALA A 603 -12.10 -16.27 -49.30
CA ALA A 603 -12.75 -15.01 -48.99
C ALA A 603 -11.83 -14.07 -48.17
N TYR A 604 -11.09 -14.60 -47.20
CA TYR A 604 -10.09 -13.84 -46.43
C TYR A 604 -9.04 -13.21 -47.35
N ARG A 605 -8.47 -13.99 -48.29
CA ARG A 605 -7.52 -13.46 -49.28
C ARG A 605 -8.16 -12.37 -50.14
N TRP A 606 -9.37 -12.58 -50.67
CA TRP A 606 -10.08 -11.61 -51.51
C TRP A 606 -10.32 -10.25 -50.81
N PHE A 607 -10.75 -10.24 -49.55
CA PHE A 607 -11.14 -9.02 -48.85
C PHE A 607 -10.07 -8.44 -47.92
N GLY A 608 -9.02 -9.20 -47.61
CA GLY A 608 -7.87 -8.81 -46.80
C GLY A 608 -6.60 -8.47 -47.58
N GLU A 609 -6.34 -9.09 -48.73
CA GLU A 609 -5.20 -8.72 -49.58
C GLU A 609 -5.50 -7.42 -50.35
N GLU A 610 -4.47 -6.59 -50.57
CA GLU A 610 -4.60 -5.27 -51.20
C GLU A 610 -5.01 -5.38 -52.68
N ASN A 611 -4.30 -6.24 -53.42
CA ASN A 611 -4.48 -6.48 -54.85
C ASN A 611 -4.69 -7.99 -55.12
N PRO A 612 -5.88 -8.55 -54.84
CA PRO A 612 -6.17 -9.98 -55.01
C PRO A 612 -6.32 -10.38 -56.48
N ASP A 613 -5.92 -11.61 -56.83
CA ASP A 613 -5.99 -12.19 -58.18
C ASP A 613 -6.89 -13.44 -58.24
N GLU A 614 -7.08 -14.03 -59.44
CA GLU A 614 -7.82 -15.29 -59.57
C GLU A 614 -7.11 -16.50 -58.92
N GLY A 615 -5.83 -16.36 -58.58
CA GLY A 615 -5.02 -17.36 -57.87
C GLY A 615 -5.49 -17.62 -56.44
N ILE A 616 -6.30 -16.74 -55.84
CA ILE A 616 -6.96 -16.99 -54.54
C ILE A 616 -7.90 -18.20 -54.60
N PHE A 617 -8.53 -18.44 -55.76
CA PHE A 617 -9.46 -19.56 -56.00
C PHE A 617 -8.74 -20.87 -56.39
N ALA A 618 -7.42 -20.86 -56.50
CA ALA A 618 -6.65 -22.04 -56.91
C ALA A 618 -6.84 -23.21 -55.92
N GLY A 619 -7.32 -24.34 -56.45
CA GLY A 619 -7.59 -25.57 -55.70
C GLY A 619 -8.98 -25.66 -55.05
N LEU A 620 -9.89 -24.72 -55.29
CA LEU A 620 -11.30 -24.85 -54.92
C LEU A 620 -12.04 -25.80 -55.88
N THR A 621 -12.99 -26.57 -55.35
CA THR A 621 -14.04 -27.24 -56.14
C THR A 621 -15.09 -26.23 -56.61
N PRO A 622 -15.90 -26.54 -57.64
CA PRO A 622 -16.92 -25.61 -58.14
C PRO A 622 -17.89 -25.11 -57.06
N LYS A 623 -18.30 -25.98 -56.13
CA LYS A 623 -19.17 -25.60 -55.01
C LYS A 623 -18.48 -24.62 -54.05
N GLU A 624 -17.22 -24.85 -53.69
CA GLU A 624 -16.48 -23.92 -52.83
C GLU A 624 -16.25 -22.56 -53.53
N LEU A 625 -16.09 -22.55 -54.85
CA LEU A 625 -16.03 -21.31 -55.63
C LEU A 625 -17.37 -20.56 -55.60
N ASP A 626 -18.48 -21.26 -55.84
CA ASP A 626 -19.83 -20.68 -55.77
C ASP A 626 -20.14 -20.13 -54.36
N ASP A 627 -19.84 -20.90 -53.30
CA ASP A 627 -20.03 -20.50 -51.89
C ASP A 627 -19.26 -19.19 -51.57
N VAL A 628 -18.01 -19.06 -52.05
CA VAL A 628 -17.19 -17.85 -51.88
C VAL A 628 -17.70 -16.69 -52.71
N GLN A 629 -18.11 -16.92 -53.96
CA GLN A 629 -18.60 -15.85 -54.82
C GLN A 629 -19.97 -15.34 -54.40
N LEU A 630 -20.86 -16.17 -53.87
CA LEU A 630 -22.12 -15.73 -53.27
C LEU A 630 -21.86 -14.81 -52.07
N LEU A 631 -20.95 -15.21 -51.18
CA LEU A 631 -20.51 -14.42 -50.02
C LEU A 631 -19.91 -13.08 -50.44
N GLY A 632 -18.95 -13.09 -51.37
CA GLY A 632 -18.30 -11.87 -51.85
C GLY A 632 -19.23 -10.97 -52.66
N ARG A 633 -20.13 -11.52 -53.49
CA ARG A 633 -21.16 -10.74 -54.21
C ARG A 633 -22.09 -10.01 -53.23
N ARG A 634 -22.42 -10.60 -52.06
CA ARG A 634 -23.17 -9.90 -51.00
C ARG A 634 -22.40 -8.70 -50.48
N TRP A 635 -21.19 -8.89 -49.95
CA TRP A 635 -20.42 -7.79 -49.36
C TRP A 635 -20.05 -6.72 -50.39
N LEU A 636 -19.78 -7.12 -51.64
CA LEU A 636 -19.65 -6.18 -52.74
C LEU A 636 -20.94 -5.39 -52.94
N LYS A 637 -22.13 -6.04 -53.00
CA LYS A 637 -23.41 -5.33 -53.11
C LYS A 637 -23.64 -4.33 -51.98
N GLU A 638 -23.28 -4.68 -50.75
CA GLU A 638 -23.39 -3.85 -49.53
C GLU A 638 -22.39 -2.67 -49.48
N ALA A 639 -21.23 -2.79 -50.14
CA ALA A 639 -20.21 -1.72 -50.17
C ALA A 639 -20.73 -0.42 -50.81
N ARG A 640 -20.43 0.74 -50.21
CA ARG A 640 -20.96 2.05 -50.64
C ARG A 640 -20.46 2.51 -52.02
N SER A 641 -19.30 2.04 -52.47
CA SER A 641 -18.64 2.43 -53.71
C SER A 641 -18.39 1.21 -54.64
N ALA A 642 -18.15 1.47 -55.92
CA ALA A 642 -17.58 0.49 -56.84
C ALA A 642 -16.03 0.44 -56.78
N GLU A 643 -15.40 1.49 -56.26
CA GLU A 643 -13.95 1.63 -56.13
C GLU A 643 -13.47 1.18 -54.74
N PRO A 644 -12.28 0.55 -54.61
CA PRO A 644 -11.36 0.17 -55.69
C PRO A 644 -11.88 -1.02 -56.53
N PHE A 645 -11.65 -0.98 -57.84
CA PHE A 645 -12.28 -1.88 -58.81
C PHE A 645 -11.74 -3.31 -58.77
N ASP A 646 -10.52 -3.51 -58.29
CA ASP A 646 -9.73 -4.74 -58.44
C ASP A 646 -10.37 -5.96 -57.75
N ARG A 647 -11.21 -5.72 -56.74
CA ARG A 647 -12.01 -6.76 -56.06
C ARG A 647 -13.28 -7.17 -56.81
N LEU A 648 -13.79 -6.36 -57.75
CA LEU A 648 -15.06 -6.65 -58.44
C LEU A 648 -15.01 -7.84 -59.41
N PRO A 649 -14.00 -8.01 -60.29
CA PRO A 649 -13.96 -9.09 -61.29
C PRO A 649 -14.07 -10.49 -60.68
N LEU A 650 -13.42 -10.69 -59.54
CA LEU A 650 -13.30 -11.97 -58.85
C LEU A 650 -14.65 -12.55 -58.43
N GLY A 651 -15.65 -11.69 -58.17
CA GLY A 651 -17.00 -12.12 -57.89
C GLY A 651 -17.73 -12.72 -59.08
N PHE A 652 -17.30 -12.42 -60.31
CA PHE A 652 -17.94 -12.87 -61.56
C PHE A 652 -17.05 -13.81 -62.37
N TYR A 653 -15.92 -14.25 -61.80
CA TYR A 653 -15.00 -15.20 -62.42
C TYR A 653 -15.63 -16.60 -62.53
N TYR A 654 -15.34 -17.34 -63.60
CA TYR A 654 -15.77 -18.75 -63.74
C TYR A 654 -14.56 -19.67 -63.96
N SER A 655 -13.90 -19.52 -65.10
CA SER A 655 -12.62 -20.16 -65.39
C SER A 655 -11.96 -19.47 -66.58
N SER A 656 -10.64 -19.55 -66.68
CA SER A 656 -9.85 -19.07 -67.84
C SER A 656 -10.25 -19.68 -69.19
N HIS A 657 -11.11 -20.70 -69.22
CA HIS A 657 -11.51 -21.45 -70.41
C HIS A 657 -12.98 -21.19 -70.83
N ARG A 658 -13.71 -20.28 -70.17
CA ARG A 658 -15.11 -19.93 -70.53
C ARG A 658 -15.17 -19.25 -71.91
N GLU A 659 -16.09 -19.72 -72.77
CA GLU A 659 -16.37 -19.07 -74.05
C GLU A 659 -16.91 -17.64 -73.83
N GLY A 660 -16.33 -16.67 -74.55
CA GLY A 660 -16.57 -15.24 -74.35
C GLY A 660 -15.63 -14.55 -73.35
N GLY A 661 -14.86 -15.31 -72.56
CA GLY A 661 -13.86 -14.84 -71.60
C GLY A 661 -14.15 -15.27 -70.15
N PRO A 662 -13.17 -15.12 -69.23
CA PRO A 662 -13.23 -15.70 -67.88
C PRO A 662 -14.33 -15.17 -66.95
N LEU A 663 -14.91 -14.01 -67.22
CA LEU A 663 -15.88 -13.35 -66.34
C LEU A 663 -17.30 -13.35 -66.89
N ASP A 664 -18.29 -13.22 -66.01
CA ASP A 664 -19.61 -12.72 -66.39
C ASP A 664 -19.61 -11.19 -66.52
N TYR A 665 -19.15 -10.72 -67.67
CA TYR A 665 -18.99 -9.29 -67.95
C TYR A 665 -20.30 -8.50 -67.93
N GLU A 666 -21.43 -9.15 -68.21
CA GLU A 666 -22.73 -8.48 -68.23
C GLU A 666 -23.18 -8.17 -66.81
N ALA A 667 -23.24 -9.18 -65.93
CA ALA A 667 -23.62 -8.99 -64.54
C ALA A 667 -22.61 -8.10 -63.76
N LEU A 668 -21.33 -8.18 -64.09
CA LEU A 668 -20.29 -7.30 -63.53
C LEU A 668 -20.50 -5.83 -63.91
N LEU A 669 -20.71 -5.53 -65.20
CA LEU A 669 -20.91 -4.15 -65.66
C LEU A 669 -22.27 -3.60 -65.23
N GLU A 670 -23.29 -4.45 -65.08
CA GLU A 670 -24.56 -4.05 -64.46
C GLU A 670 -24.36 -3.67 -62.99
N MET A 671 -23.63 -4.46 -62.20
CA MET A 671 -23.34 -4.13 -60.80
C MET A 671 -22.55 -2.82 -60.66
N VAL A 672 -21.56 -2.58 -61.53
CA VAL A 672 -20.83 -1.29 -61.59
C VAL A 672 -21.80 -0.13 -61.87
N ASN A 673 -22.72 -0.29 -62.82
CA ASN A 673 -23.75 0.73 -63.12
C ASN A 673 -24.74 0.93 -61.96
N GLN A 674 -25.18 -0.14 -61.30
CA GLN A 674 -26.07 -0.04 -60.12
C GLN A 674 -25.40 0.71 -58.96
N LYS A 675 -24.07 0.57 -58.79
CA LYS A 675 -23.29 1.28 -57.77
C LYS A 675 -22.93 2.71 -58.14
N ALA A 676 -22.71 2.98 -59.43
CA ALA A 676 -22.55 4.32 -59.95
C ALA A 676 -23.81 5.17 -59.71
N GLY A 677 -25.00 4.58 -59.83
CA GLY A 677 -26.26 5.26 -59.59
C GLY A 677 -26.50 6.37 -60.61
N SER A 678 -26.32 7.63 -60.20
CA SER A 678 -26.30 8.79 -61.10
C SER A 678 -24.90 9.18 -61.57
N ASP A 679 -23.82 8.75 -60.90
CA ASP A 679 -22.44 9.06 -61.27
C ASP A 679 -21.91 8.18 -62.40
N LYS A 680 -22.28 8.55 -63.64
CA LYS A 680 -21.76 7.92 -64.86
C LYS A 680 -20.21 7.94 -64.95
N GLU A 681 -19.55 8.87 -64.27
CA GLU A 681 -18.09 8.96 -64.25
C GLU A 681 -17.46 7.70 -63.64
N THR A 682 -18.04 7.15 -62.56
CA THR A 682 -17.61 5.87 -61.95
C THR A 682 -17.59 4.72 -62.97
N VAL A 683 -18.56 4.64 -63.88
CA VAL A 683 -18.56 3.62 -64.94
C VAL A 683 -17.45 3.89 -65.95
N TYR A 684 -17.21 5.15 -66.32
CA TYR A 684 -16.12 5.52 -67.22
C TYR A 684 -14.73 5.25 -66.61
N ARG A 685 -14.55 5.49 -65.30
CA ARG A 685 -13.32 5.14 -64.56
C ARG A 685 -13.10 3.62 -64.52
N PHE A 686 -14.15 2.82 -64.35
CA PHE A 686 -14.07 1.36 -64.48
C PHE A 686 -13.63 0.90 -65.88
N LEU A 687 -14.23 1.48 -66.94
CA LEU A 687 -13.84 1.23 -68.33
C LEU A 687 -12.42 1.75 -68.66
N ALA A 688 -11.92 2.76 -67.96
CA ALA A 688 -10.54 3.22 -68.06
C ALA A 688 -9.57 2.18 -67.45
N TRP A 689 -9.82 1.82 -66.19
CA TRP A 689 -9.02 0.88 -65.39
C TRP A 689 -8.93 -0.52 -66.05
N SER A 690 -10.03 -1.05 -66.57
CA SER A 690 -10.09 -2.43 -67.10
C SER A 690 -9.14 -2.69 -68.27
N GLN A 691 -8.74 -1.63 -68.99
CA GLN A 691 -7.77 -1.71 -70.10
C GLN A 691 -6.33 -2.01 -69.65
N GLY A 692 -6.06 -1.94 -68.34
CA GLY A 692 -4.84 -2.42 -67.71
C GLY A 692 -4.86 -3.89 -67.28
N ASN A 693 -6.04 -4.50 -67.18
CA ASN A 693 -6.24 -5.77 -66.48
C ASN A 693 -6.41 -6.97 -67.46
N PRO A 694 -5.66 -8.08 -67.28
CA PRO A 694 -5.67 -9.22 -68.22
C PRO A 694 -7.01 -9.96 -68.30
N LEU A 695 -7.86 -9.88 -67.27
CA LEU A 695 -9.19 -10.53 -67.26
C LEU A 695 -10.14 -9.94 -68.32
N PHE A 696 -9.83 -8.75 -68.86
CA PHE A 696 -10.65 -8.02 -69.85
C PHE A 696 -10.01 -7.92 -71.24
N VAL A 697 -8.68 -8.15 -71.35
CA VAL A 697 -7.87 -7.85 -72.53
C VAL A 697 -7.13 -9.10 -73.02
N ILE A 698 -7.46 -9.58 -74.24
CA ILE A 698 -6.74 -10.69 -74.88
C ILE A 698 -5.41 -10.21 -75.48
N SER A 699 -5.38 -8.98 -75.98
CA SER A 699 -4.20 -8.35 -76.57
C SER A 699 -4.41 -6.84 -76.70
N ASN A 700 -3.33 -6.08 -76.96
CA ASN A 700 -3.36 -4.62 -77.14
C ASN A 700 -4.37 -4.09 -78.19
N LYS A 701 -4.97 -4.94 -79.02
CA LYS A 701 -5.99 -4.61 -80.02
C LYS A 701 -7.34 -5.33 -79.85
N LYS A 702 -7.50 -6.23 -78.85
CA LYS A 702 -8.73 -7.02 -78.63
C LYS A 702 -9.09 -7.16 -77.16
N LEU A 703 -10.28 -6.70 -76.79
CA LEU A 703 -10.96 -7.09 -75.55
C LEU A 703 -11.54 -8.51 -75.65
N GLN A 704 -11.89 -9.08 -74.50
CA GLN A 704 -12.66 -10.33 -74.40
C GLN A 704 -14.03 -10.19 -75.11
N PRO A 705 -14.51 -11.20 -75.87
CA PRO A 705 -15.73 -11.06 -76.68
C PRO A 705 -16.99 -10.71 -75.87
N GLY A 706 -17.18 -11.34 -74.71
CA GLY A 706 -18.29 -11.04 -73.81
C GLY A 706 -18.19 -9.63 -73.22
N TYR A 707 -16.97 -9.14 -72.93
CA TYR A 707 -16.77 -7.78 -72.43
C TYR A 707 -17.14 -6.73 -73.48
N ARG A 708 -16.75 -6.94 -74.74
CA ARG A 708 -17.17 -6.10 -75.87
C ARG A 708 -18.69 -6.04 -75.98
N GLN A 709 -19.39 -7.17 -75.84
CA GLN A 709 -20.86 -7.22 -75.87
C GLN A 709 -21.48 -6.46 -74.69
N ALA A 710 -20.97 -6.64 -73.47
CA ALA A 710 -21.44 -5.91 -72.28
C ALA A 710 -21.28 -4.38 -72.41
N ILE A 711 -20.13 -3.91 -72.90
CA ILE A 711 -19.88 -2.48 -73.15
C ILE A 711 -20.87 -1.91 -74.18
N LEU A 712 -21.10 -2.62 -75.28
CA LEU A 712 -22.07 -2.21 -76.30
C LEU A 712 -23.50 -2.16 -75.70
N LYS A 713 -23.89 -3.17 -74.92
CA LYS A 713 -25.19 -3.21 -74.23
C LYS A 713 -25.37 -2.01 -73.33
N TYR A 714 -24.38 -1.70 -72.48
CA TYR A 714 -24.40 -0.55 -71.56
C TYR A 714 -24.70 0.79 -72.27
N PHE A 715 -23.97 1.13 -73.33
CA PHE A 715 -24.22 2.39 -74.05
C PHE A 715 -25.54 2.37 -74.85
N LEU A 716 -26.04 1.21 -75.27
CA LEU A 716 -27.31 1.08 -75.98
C LEU A 716 -28.54 1.11 -75.05
N SER A 717 -28.44 0.67 -73.80
CA SER A 717 -29.53 0.67 -72.83
C SER A 717 -29.47 1.82 -71.82
N ASN A 718 -28.31 2.06 -71.21
CA ASN A 718 -28.17 2.88 -70.00
C ASN A 718 -27.63 4.28 -70.29
N ASP A 719 -26.68 4.42 -71.24
CA ASP A 719 -26.15 5.74 -71.61
C ASP A 719 -25.97 5.98 -73.11
N ARG A 720 -27.09 6.27 -73.77
CA ARG A 720 -27.16 6.62 -75.20
C ARG A 720 -26.52 7.97 -75.54
N GLU A 721 -26.15 8.77 -74.54
CA GLU A 721 -25.73 10.17 -74.73
C GLU A 721 -24.24 10.41 -74.38
N ALA A 722 -23.53 9.43 -73.81
CA ALA A 722 -22.11 9.51 -73.45
C ALA A 722 -21.25 10.15 -74.57
N PHE A 723 -21.38 9.68 -75.81
CA PHE A 723 -20.64 10.18 -76.97
C PHE A 723 -21.02 11.60 -77.42
N LYS A 724 -22.12 12.19 -76.89
CA LYS A 724 -22.47 13.61 -77.06
C LYS A 724 -21.75 14.48 -76.03
N ASN A 725 -21.53 14.00 -74.81
CA ASN A 725 -20.83 14.76 -73.77
C ASN A 725 -19.42 15.18 -74.26
N ARG A 726 -19.03 16.43 -74.00
CA ARG A 726 -17.69 16.97 -74.35
C ARG A 726 -16.60 16.40 -73.43
N GLU A 727 -16.94 16.15 -72.17
CA GLU A 727 -16.02 15.71 -71.13
C GLU A 727 -15.62 14.24 -71.32
N PHE A 728 -16.59 13.33 -71.43
CA PHE A 728 -16.34 11.93 -71.79
C PHE A 728 -15.46 11.79 -73.03
N ARG A 729 -15.69 12.62 -74.05
CA ARG A 729 -14.88 12.65 -75.29
C ARG A 729 -13.44 13.14 -75.09
N LYS A 730 -13.20 14.04 -74.13
CA LYS A 730 -11.86 14.55 -73.80
C LYS A 730 -11.09 13.60 -72.88
N THR A 731 -11.76 13.04 -71.89
CA THR A 731 -11.12 12.29 -70.79
C THR A 731 -11.01 10.79 -71.09
N TYR A 732 -12.08 10.14 -71.56
CA TYR A 732 -12.13 8.67 -71.67
C TYR A 732 -12.01 8.16 -73.10
N LEU A 733 -12.63 8.83 -74.08
CA LEU A 733 -12.49 8.44 -75.49
C LEU A 733 -11.07 8.69 -75.99
N ALA A 734 -10.48 9.87 -75.70
CA ALA A 734 -9.14 10.21 -76.15
C ALA A 734 -8.01 9.42 -75.44
N ALA A 735 -8.27 8.90 -74.23
CA ALA A 735 -7.32 8.09 -73.46
C ALA A 735 -7.47 6.57 -73.69
N ALA A 736 -8.41 6.13 -74.51
CA ALA A 736 -8.66 4.71 -74.75
C ALA A 736 -7.51 4.04 -75.52
N ARG A 737 -7.01 2.92 -74.99
CA ARG A 737 -6.10 2.00 -75.69
C ARG A 737 -6.83 1.38 -76.88
N PRO A 738 -6.11 0.92 -77.94
CA PRO A 738 -6.74 0.50 -79.19
C PRO A 738 -7.81 -0.60 -79.05
N ALA A 739 -7.68 -1.49 -78.06
CA ALA A 739 -8.67 -2.52 -77.76
C ALA A 739 -10.05 -1.95 -77.37
N LEU A 740 -10.11 -0.92 -76.51
CA LEU A 740 -11.38 -0.28 -76.12
C LEU A 740 -11.83 0.77 -77.14
N GLN A 741 -10.90 1.50 -77.75
CA GLN A 741 -11.22 2.50 -78.78
C GLN A 741 -12.04 1.89 -79.93
N ASN A 742 -11.68 0.67 -80.37
CA ASN A 742 -12.45 -0.08 -81.37
C ASN A 742 -13.92 -0.31 -80.96
N VAL A 743 -14.18 -0.56 -79.67
CA VAL A 743 -15.54 -0.81 -79.13
C VAL A 743 -16.28 0.50 -78.87
N TYR A 744 -15.58 1.58 -78.52
CA TYR A 744 -16.14 2.92 -78.42
C TYR A 744 -16.57 3.48 -79.78
N ASP A 745 -15.76 3.35 -80.83
CA ASP A 745 -16.15 3.76 -82.19
C ASP A 745 -17.27 2.87 -82.74
N GLU A 746 -17.31 1.58 -82.38
CA GLU A 746 -18.45 0.70 -82.67
C GLU A 746 -19.74 1.17 -81.97
N ALA A 747 -19.72 1.38 -80.65
CA ALA A 747 -20.85 1.87 -79.87
C ALA A 747 -21.37 3.21 -80.44
N ARG A 748 -20.46 4.13 -80.74
CA ARG A 748 -20.74 5.41 -81.39
C ARG A 748 -21.35 5.23 -82.79
N SER A 749 -20.90 4.25 -83.57
CA SER A 749 -21.49 3.92 -84.89
C SER A 749 -22.88 3.28 -84.78
N GLN A 750 -23.22 2.69 -83.63
CA GLN A 750 -24.53 2.09 -83.36
C GLN A 750 -25.53 3.11 -82.80
N LEU A 751 -25.08 4.05 -81.97
CA LEU A 751 -25.85 5.19 -81.48
C LEU A 751 -25.98 6.35 -82.49
N ALA A 752 -25.19 6.35 -83.56
CA ALA A 752 -25.27 7.34 -84.63
C ALA A 752 -26.63 7.31 -85.36
N SER A 753 -27.21 8.48 -85.58
CA SER A 753 -28.45 8.62 -86.35
C SER A 753 -28.31 8.08 -87.78
N PRO A 754 -29.40 7.66 -88.46
CA PRO A 754 -29.33 7.04 -89.79
C PRO A 754 -28.55 7.86 -90.83
N LEU A 755 -28.65 9.20 -90.78
CA LEU A 755 -27.88 10.11 -91.64
C LEU A 755 -26.37 10.10 -91.33
N ALA A 756 -25.98 10.03 -90.05
CA ALA A 756 -24.58 10.00 -89.65
C ALA A 756 -23.87 8.69 -90.04
N ARG A 757 -24.62 7.57 -90.08
CA ARG A 757 -24.14 6.25 -90.58
C ARG A 757 -23.83 6.24 -92.10
N TRP A 758 -24.36 7.19 -92.86
CA TRP A 758 -24.10 7.32 -94.30
C TRP A 758 -22.83 8.14 -94.58
N VAL A 759 -22.64 9.26 -93.87
CA VAL A 759 -21.54 10.23 -94.09
C VAL A 759 -20.16 9.72 -93.64
N SER A 760 -20.09 8.67 -92.81
CA SER A 760 -18.82 8.02 -92.47
C SER A 760 -18.27 7.08 -93.56
N ARG A 761 -19.09 6.69 -94.54
CA ARG A 761 -18.79 5.57 -95.45
C ARG A 761 -18.29 5.97 -96.86
N SER A 762 -18.23 7.27 -97.18
CA SER A 762 -17.94 7.79 -98.54
C SER A 762 -16.70 8.68 -98.67
N ARG A 763 -15.85 8.77 -97.63
CA ARG A 763 -14.73 9.72 -97.54
C ARG A 763 -13.47 9.33 -98.35
N PHE A 764 -13.61 9.04 -99.65
CA PHE A 764 -12.46 8.62 -100.47
C PHE A 764 -12.44 9.06 -101.96
N GLN A 765 -13.29 9.98 -102.42
CA GLN A 765 -13.35 10.30 -103.87
C GLN A 765 -13.48 11.76 -104.34
N ILE A 766 -13.45 12.78 -103.47
CA ILE A 766 -13.37 14.18 -103.93
C ILE A 766 -12.25 14.96 -103.22
N LEU A 767 -11.11 15.01 -103.89
CA LEU A 767 -10.10 16.07 -103.83
C LEU A 767 -9.86 16.54 -105.29
N ILE A 768 -9.25 17.72 -105.47
CA ILE A 768 -8.82 18.31 -106.76
C ILE A 768 -9.94 18.99 -107.61
N SER A 769 -10.28 20.22 -107.24
CA SER A 769 -10.39 21.42 -108.12
C SER A 769 -10.59 22.66 -107.21
N GLY A 770 -9.74 23.71 -107.28
CA GLY A 770 -9.77 24.73 -108.33
C GLY A 770 -10.62 25.92 -107.86
N LEU A 771 -10.25 26.66 -106.79
CA LEU A 771 -9.27 27.75 -106.80
C LEU A 771 -9.64 28.90 -107.77
N ALA A 772 -10.54 29.79 -107.34
CA ALA A 772 -10.54 31.23 -107.66
C ALA A 772 -11.75 31.96 -107.03
N ILE A 773 -11.51 32.74 -105.96
CA ILE A 773 -12.07 34.09 -105.70
C ILE A 773 -11.27 34.62 -104.50
N GLY A 774 -10.87 35.88 -104.58
CA GLY A 774 -10.24 36.61 -103.48
C GLY A 774 -10.46 38.10 -103.63
N ILE A 775 -9.88 38.87 -102.72
CA ILE A 775 -9.74 40.34 -102.81
C ILE A 775 -11.08 41.10 -102.77
N VAL A 776 -11.66 41.19 -101.57
CA VAL A 776 -12.23 42.45 -101.05
C VAL A 776 -11.81 42.56 -99.58
N LEU A 777 -11.41 43.76 -99.12
CA LEU A 777 -11.07 44.11 -97.73
C LEU A 777 -9.89 43.35 -97.07
N ILE A 778 -8.69 43.66 -97.54
CA ILE A 778 -7.52 43.85 -96.64
C ILE A 778 -7.22 45.36 -96.62
N VAL A 779 -6.62 45.86 -95.53
CA VAL A 779 -6.11 47.23 -95.35
C VAL A 779 -7.17 48.34 -95.26
N ALA A 780 -7.68 48.56 -94.04
CA ALA A 780 -8.17 49.86 -93.60
C ALA A 780 -7.89 50.07 -92.11
N ILE A 781 -7.02 51.03 -91.79
CA ILE A 781 -6.92 51.80 -90.52
C ILE A 781 -6.71 50.93 -89.24
N ILE A 782 -5.49 50.73 -88.72
CA ILE A 782 -4.51 51.69 -88.14
C ILE A 782 -4.95 52.29 -86.78
N ALA A 783 -4.38 51.69 -85.71
CA ALA A 783 -3.93 52.29 -84.44
C ALA A 783 -4.94 53.04 -83.52
N ILE A 784 -4.44 53.40 -82.31
CA ILE A 784 -5.04 54.31 -81.32
C ILE A 784 -6.40 53.79 -80.78
N SER A 785 -6.42 52.91 -79.79
CA SER A 785 -6.24 53.16 -78.33
C SER A 785 -7.47 53.77 -77.63
N MET A 786 -7.64 53.42 -76.35
CA MET A 786 -8.64 53.98 -75.41
C MET A 786 -10.11 53.59 -75.75
N LEU A 787 -11.01 53.37 -74.79
CA LEU A 787 -11.02 53.77 -73.38
C LEU A 787 -11.37 52.64 -72.38
N ARG A 788 -10.83 52.78 -71.15
CA ARG A 788 -11.36 52.29 -69.86
C ARG A 788 -12.67 53.03 -69.50
N PRO A 789 -13.58 52.51 -68.64
CA PRO A 789 -13.33 52.08 -67.25
C PRO A 789 -13.72 50.60 -66.99
N ASP A 790 -13.29 49.90 -65.94
CA ASP A 790 -13.38 50.12 -64.48
C ASP A 790 -14.84 50.17 -63.97
N GLY A 791 -15.30 49.43 -62.96
CA GLY A 791 -14.71 48.34 -62.17
C GLY A 791 -15.84 47.40 -61.67
N LYS A 792 -15.78 46.72 -60.53
CA LYS A 792 -14.75 46.72 -59.47
C LYS A 792 -14.99 45.50 -58.54
N GLU A 793 -13.93 44.79 -58.15
CA GLU A 793 -13.84 43.85 -56.99
C GLU A 793 -14.79 42.61 -56.94
N SER A 794 -14.45 41.53 -56.23
CA SER A 794 -13.33 41.32 -55.29
C SER A 794 -12.60 39.98 -55.47
N THR A 795 -11.27 40.07 -55.58
CA THR A 795 -10.22 39.19 -54.95
C THR A 795 -10.35 37.66 -55.02
N LEU A 796 -9.49 36.91 -55.75
CA LEU A 796 -8.04 36.59 -55.53
C LEU A 796 -7.77 35.47 -54.47
N PRO A 797 -6.66 34.70 -54.51
CA PRO A 797 -6.09 34.02 -55.69
C PRO A 797 -5.41 32.63 -55.42
N GLU A 798 -4.89 32.06 -56.52
CA GLU A 798 -3.87 30.98 -56.63
C GLU A 798 -2.43 31.63 -56.55
N VAL A 799 -1.22 31.03 -56.58
CA VAL A 799 -0.65 29.77 -57.14
C VAL A 799 0.65 29.33 -56.42
N SER A 800 0.72 28.12 -55.83
CA SER A 800 1.95 27.30 -55.61
C SER A 800 3.15 27.93 -54.82
N PRO A 801 4.37 27.35 -54.85
CA PRO A 801 4.79 25.95 -54.59
C PRO A 801 5.71 25.80 -53.35
N GLN A 802 5.86 24.57 -52.84
CA GLN A 802 6.69 24.27 -51.66
C GLN A 802 8.08 23.71 -52.02
N PRO A 803 9.14 24.30 -51.45
CA PRO A 803 10.29 23.56 -50.95
C PRO A 803 10.53 23.84 -49.45
N SER A 804 11.02 22.83 -48.73
CA SER A 804 11.55 22.95 -47.35
C SER A 804 13.08 23.10 -47.39
N PRO A 805 13.80 23.41 -46.29
CA PRO A 805 13.34 23.72 -44.92
C PRO A 805 13.92 25.02 -44.30
N THR A 806 13.31 25.50 -43.22
CA THR A 806 13.99 26.29 -42.17
C THR A 806 13.47 25.84 -40.80
N GLN A 807 14.34 25.83 -39.79
CA GLN A 807 14.00 25.45 -38.42
C GLN A 807 13.37 26.63 -37.66
N THR A 808 12.40 26.33 -36.81
CA THR A 808 12.02 27.18 -35.67
C THR A 808 12.11 26.31 -34.42
N ALA A 809 12.75 26.80 -33.35
CA ALA A 809 12.92 26.02 -32.12
C ALA A 809 11.57 25.85 -31.40
N GLY A 810 11.13 24.59 -31.27
CA GLY A 810 10.24 24.19 -30.18
C GLY A 810 11.10 23.71 -29.01
N THR A 811 10.71 24.05 -27.79
CA THR A 811 11.35 23.56 -26.56
C THR A 811 10.87 22.15 -26.25
N ASP A 812 11.77 21.16 -26.32
CA ASP A 812 11.52 19.80 -25.85
C ASP A 812 11.47 19.78 -24.30
N GLN A 813 10.34 20.20 -23.73
CA GLN A 813 9.97 19.87 -22.35
C GLN A 813 9.28 18.51 -22.34
N LEU A 814 9.83 17.56 -21.57
CA LEU A 814 9.20 16.27 -21.33
C LEU A 814 7.82 16.48 -20.67
N PRO A 815 6.75 15.81 -21.11
CA PRO A 815 5.42 16.03 -20.58
C PRO A 815 5.31 15.56 -19.12
N VAL A 816 4.55 16.30 -18.31
CA VAL A 816 4.16 15.88 -16.96
C VAL A 816 3.34 14.60 -17.05
N MET A 817 3.74 13.57 -16.30
CA MET A 817 3.11 12.26 -16.30
C MET A 817 2.30 12.06 -15.02
N ALA A 818 1.12 11.43 -15.11
CA ALA A 818 0.25 11.16 -13.97
C ALA A 818 -0.07 9.67 -13.83
N TYR A 819 0.12 9.13 -12.63
CA TYR A 819 -0.06 7.72 -12.28
C TYR A 819 -1.09 7.56 -11.16
N LEU A 820 -1.84 6.46 -11.20
CA LEU A 820 -2.75 6.05 -10.12
C LEU A 820 -1.99 5.06 -9.21
N LEU A 821 -1.62 5.48 -8.00
CA LEU A 821 -0.91 4.65 -7.04
C LEU A 821 -1.85 3.70 -6.29
N VAL A 822 -3.03 4.20 -5.90
CA VAL A 822 -4.06 3.43 -5.20
C VAL A 822 -5.44 3.87 -5.72
N PRO A 823 -6.27 2.95 -6.26
CA PRO A 823 -7.68 3.24 -6.53
C PRO A 823 -8.45 3.31 -5.21
N GLY A 824 -9.13 4.43 -4.96
CA GLY A 824 -9.90 4.67 -3.75
C GLY A 824 -11.16 3.82 -3.61
N GLY A 825 -11.67 3.73 -2.39
CA GLY A 825 -12.89 3.01 -2.04
C GLY A 825 -13.87 3.89 -1.26
N GLU A 826 -14.90 3.28 -0.67
CA GLU A 826 -15.93 4.00 0.11
C GLU A 826 -15.39 4.63 1.42
N GLN A 827 -14.24 4.17 1.92
CA GLN A 827 -13.64 4.63 3.18
C GLN A 827 -12.21 5.19 3.03
N GLU A 828 -11.56 5.03 1.88
CA GLU A 828 -10.19 5.51 1.61
C GLU A 828 -10.11 6.28 0.30
N GLY A 829 -9.35 7.37 0.26
CA GLY A 829 -9.18 8.22 -0.91
C GLY A 829 -8.28 7.62 -1.99
N SER A 830 -8.55 7.94 -3.26
CA SER A 830 -7.63 7.62 -4.36
C SER A 830 -6.30 8.37 -4.20
N LYS A 831 -5.18 7.72 -4.52
CA LYS A 831 -3.83 8.32 -4.47
C LYS A 831 -3.22 8.45 -5.85
N LEU A 832 -2.77 9.65 -6.18
CA LEU A 832 -2.22 10.04 -7.49
C LEU A 832 -0.78 10.51 -7.34
N GLN A 833 0.07 10.23 -8.34
CA GLN A 833 1.45 10.69 -8.40
C GLN A 833 1.70 11.40 -9.73
N PHE A 834 2.23 12.61 -9.66
CA PHE A 834 2.59 13.45 -10.80
C PHE A 834 4.11 13.56 -10.85
N VAL A 835 4.70 13.30 -12.01
CA VAL A 835 6.15 13.37 -12.25
C VAL A 835 6.45 14.50 -13.22
N PHE A 836 7.33 15.42 -12.83
CA PHE A 836 7.60 16.68 -13.51
C PHE A 836 9.00 16.70 -14.15
N PRO A 837 9.16 17.36 -15.31
CA PRO A 837 10.46 17.51 -15.96
C PRO A 837 11.38 18.50 -15.24
N THR A 838 10.83 19.42 -14.44
CA THR A 838 11.59 20.48 -13.77
C THR A 838 11.12 20.69 -12.32
N ALA A 839 12.07 21.08 -11.46
CA ALA A 839 11.81 21.50 -10.08
C ALA A 839 10.79 22.66 -10.01
N SER A 840 10.85 23.59 -10.97
CA SER A 840 9.99 24.77 -11.05
C SER A 840 8.53 24.43 -11.33
N GLU A 841 8.26 23.42 -12.16
CA GLU A 841 6.89 22.95 -12.42
C GLU A 841 6.37 22.13 -11.23
N CYS A 842 7.24 21.33 -10.62
CA CYS A 842 6.91 20.55 -9.43
C CYS A 842 6.49 21.44 -8.24
N ASP A 843 7.28 22.47 -7.90
CA ASP A 843 6.94 23.35 -6.76
C ASP A 843 5.77 24.30 -7.05
N SER A 844 5.47 24.60 -8.32
CA SER A 844 4.26 25.38 -8.67
C SER A 844 2.98 24.54 -8.62
N PHE A 845 3.06 23.21 -8.70
CA PHE A 845 1.91 22.32 -8.77
C PHE A 845 1.30 22.04 -7.38
N LYS A 846 0.35 22.89 -6.98
CA LYS A 846 -0.38 22.78 -5.71
C LYS A 846 -1.92 22.84 -5.92
N PRO A 847 -2.52 21.86 -6.63
CA PRO A 847 -3.97 21.84 -6.87
C PRO A 847 -4.77 21.54 -5.59
N ALA A 848 -5.88 22.24 -5.40
CA ALA A 848 -6.83 21.98 -4.31
C ALA A 848 -7.90 20.93 -4.67
N GLU A 849 -8.17 20.75 -5.97
CA GLU A 849 -9.19 19.86 -6.51
C GLU A 849 -8.67 19.18 -7.78
N ILE A 850 -9.07 17.93 -8.01
CA ILE A 850 -8.80 17.13 -9.22
C ILE A 850 -10.14 16.78 -9.86
N SER A 851 -10.26 17.00 -11.16
CA SER A 851 -11.49 16.71 -11.91
C SER A 851 -11.30 15.58 -12.90
N VAL A 852 -12.35 14.80 -13.15
CA VAL A 852 -12.38 13.68 -14.09
C VAL A 852 -13.34 14.00 -15.22
N LEU A 853 -12.93 13.77 -16.47
CA LEU A 853 -13.86 13.68 -17.60
C LEU A 853 -14.43 12.27 -17.68
N ASN A 854 -15.74 12.15 -17.52
CA ASN A 854 -16.47 10.91 -17.76
C ASN A 854 -16.65 10.67 -19.27
N THR A 855 -17.10 9.46 -19.64
CA THR A 855 -17.43 9.09 -21.04
C THR A 855 -18.48 9.99 -21.68
N ASP A 856 -19.29 10.64 -20.85
CA ASP A 856 -20.48 11.40 -21.24
C ASP A 856 -20.18 12.91 -21.35
N ASP A 857 -18.88 13.27 -21.41
CA ASP A 857 -18.33 14.64 -21.42
C ASP A 857 -18.73 15.50 -20.19
N THR A 858 -19.20 14.84 -19.12
CA THR A 858 -19.45 15.44 -17.81
C THR A 858 -18.19 15.45 -16.94
N LYS A 859 -18.06 16.48 -16.09
CA LYS A 859 -16.90 16.70 -15.23
C LYS A 859 -17.26 16.45 -13.76
N THR A 860 -16.68 15.43 -13.14
CA THR A 860 -16.80 15.13 -11.70
C THR A 860 -15.54 15.63 -10.98
N THR A 861 -15.72 16.42 -9.92
CA THR A 861 -14.60 17.02 -9.17
C THR A 861 -14.47 16.39 -7.79
N TYR A 862 -13.23 16.11 -7.39
CA TYR A 862 -12.83 15.58 -6.09
C TYR A 862 -11.83 16.51 -5.42
N LYS A 863 -11.93 16.71 -4.12
CA LYS A 863 -11.01 17.52 -3.32
C LYS A 863 -9.73 16.76 -2.99
N VAL A 864 -8.62 17.49 -2.94
CA VAL A 864 -7.34 17.00 -2.43
C VAL A 864 -7.33 17.14 -0.91
N THR A 865 -7.07 16.04 -0.21
CA THR A 865 -7.04 15.95 1.26
C THR A 865 -5.63 16.04 1.82
N ALA A 866 -4.62 15.57 1.07
CA ALA A 866 -3.21 15.72 1.41
C ALA A 866 -2.32 15.81 0.16
N THR A 867 -1.17 16.49 0.29
CA THR A 867 -0.16 16.67 -0.77
C THR A 867 1.22 16.46 -0.18
N THR A 868 2.05 15.63 -0.82
CA THR A 868 3.46 15.38 -0.47
C THR A 868 4.32 15.58 -1.72
N SER A 869 5.43 16.32 -1.64
CA SER A 869 6.26 16.62 -2.81
C SER A 869 7.76 16.48 -2.57
N THR A 870 8.49 16.14 -3.62
CA THR A 870 9.95 16.00 -3.67
C THR A 870 10.54 16.87 -4.78
N CYS A 871 10.26 18.17 -4.72
CA CYS A 871 10.63 19.14 -5.76
C CYS A 871 12.00 19.81 -5.55
N ALA A 872 12.68 19.56 -4.42
CA ALA A 872 13.93 20.22 -4.06
C ALA A 872 15.17 19.40 -4.41
N LEU A 873 16.24 20.09 -4.83
CA LEU A 873 17.59 19.53 -4.87
C LEU A 873 18.17 19.42 -3.45
N PRO A 874 19.06 18.45 -3.16
CA PRO A 874 19.63 18.27 -1.83
C PRO A 874 20.64 19.39 -1.47
N SER A 875 20.16 20.44 -0.84
CA SER A 875 21.00 21.41 -0.12
C SER A 875 21.40 20.85 1.24
N SER A 876 22.68 20.94 1.58
CA SER A 876 23.26 20.42 2.84
C SER A 876 22.69 21.09 4.09
N ASP A 877 22.34 20.29 5.09
CA ASP A 877 21.89 20.76 6.41
C ASP A 877 22.94 21.62 7.14
N LEU A 878 22.51 22.80 7.60
CA LEU A 878 22.89 23.37 8.88
C LEU A 878 21.63 23.96 9.49
N GLY A 879 21.10 23.34 10.55
CA GLY A 879 19.89 23.78 11.22
C GLY A 879 20.15 24.89 12.24
N ASP A 880 19.11 25.68 12.51
CA ASP A 880 18.91 26.36 13.79
C ASP A 880 17.42 26.29 14.17
N SER A 881 17.12 26.30 15.46
CA SER A 881 15.78 26.06 16.00
C SER A 881 15.36 27.15 16.98
N SER A 882 14.64 28.16 16.46
CA SER A 882 13.99 29.20 17.26
C SER A 882 12.52 29.29 16.88
N GLY A 883 11.62 28.95 17.81
CA GLY A 883 10.19 29.24 17.68
C GLY A 883 9.80 30.44 18.54
N GLU A 884 8.72 31.13 18.18
CA GLU A 884 7.89 31.90 19.11
C GLU A 884 6.47 32.06 18.54
N GLU A 885 5.56 32.67 19.30
CA GLU A 885 4.11 32.41 19.25
C GLU A 885 3.24 33.46 18.54
N ASN A 886 1.95 33.12 18.38
CA ASN A 886 0.78 34.02 18.19
C ASN A 886 0.64 34.68 16.80
N SER A 887 -0.56 34.94 16.26
CA SER A 887 -1.79 35.36 16.97
C SER A 887 -3.13 34.86 16.42
N ASP A 888 -4.04 34.63 17.37
CA ASP A 888 -5.51 34.76 17.36
C ASP A 888 -6.18 35.62 16.25
N ALA A 889 -7.32 35.14 15.73
CA ALA A 889 -8.57 35.90 15.46
C ALA A 889 -9.56 35.07 14.60
N GLY A 890 -10.69 34.65 15.17
CA GLY A 890 -11.78 34.00 14.42
C GLY A 890 -12.85 34.97 13.92
N ASN A 891 -13.57 34.63 12.84
CA ASN A 891 -14.82 35.32 12.48
C ASN A 891 -15.72 34.49 11.54
N VAL A 892 -16.84 33.96 12.04
CA VAL A 892 -17.93 33.39 11.22
C VAL A 892 -19.29 33.78 11.83
N ALA A 893 -19.99 34.68 11.15
CA ALA A 893 -21.45 34.75 11.14
C ALA A 893 -21.95 34.05 9.85
N GLY A 894 -23.18 33.54 9.74
CA GLY A 894 -24.32 33.49 10.67
C GLY A 894 -25.61 33.15 9.90
N ASN A 895 -26.67 32.72 10.61
CA ASN A 895 -28.01 32.32 10.09
C ASN A 895 -28.02 31.02 9.22
N GLU A 896 -29.08 30.20 9.08
CA GLU A 896 -30.40 29.93 9.71
C GLU A 896 -30.89 28.54 9.18
N GLU A 897 -31.94 27.82 9.64
CA GLU A 897 -33.01 28.06 10.62
C GLU A 897 -33.49 26.74 11.32
N VAL A 898 -33.94 26.84 12.58
CA VAL A 898 -35.08 26.14 13.25
C VAL A 898 -35.46 24.66 12.97
N THR A 899 -35.35 23.81 14.01
CA THR A 899 -36.44 23.06 14.71
C THR A 899 -35.82 22.06 15.73
N GLY A 900 -36.32 21.83 16.96
CA GLY A 900 -37.34 22.52 17.78
C GLY A 900 -37.70 21.71 19.05
N THR A 901 -38.07 22.39 20.16
CA THR A 901 -38.68 21.86 21.42
C THR A 901 -37.88 20.84 22.28
N ASP A 902 -37.98 20.78 23.61
CA ASP A 902 -39.01 21.31 24.52
C ASP A 902 -38.55 21.62 25.99
N ALA A 903 -39.42 22.31 26.74
CA ALA A 903 -39.62 22.31 28.20
C ALA A 903 -38.44 22.54 29.22
N SER A 904 -38.17 23.83 29.44
CA SER A 904 -38.13 24.57 30.74
C SER A 904 -38.97 24.03 31.94
N PRO A 905 -38.95 24.60 33.19
CA PRO A 905 -38.23 25.80 33.69
C PRO A 905 -37.66 25.74 35.16
N HIS A 906 -37.26 26.94 35.66
CA HIS A 906 -37.11 27.40 37.07
C HIS A 906 -35.74 27.27 37.77
N SER A 907 -35.27 28.26 38.56
CA SER A 907 -35.64 29.70 38.65
C SER A 907 -34.60 30.50 39.48
N SER A 908 -34.48 31.81 39.20
CA SER A 908 -34.24 32.97 40.13
C SER A 908 -33.28 32.86 41.34
N ALA A 909 -32.53 33.88 41.80
CA ALA A 909 -32.30 35.30 41.46
C ALA A 909 -31.06 35.76 42.27
N ASN A 910 -30.07 36.49 41.75
CA ASN A 910 -30.02 37.92 41.40
C ASN A 910 -29.91 38.94 42.59
N THR A 911 -28.68 39.13 43.10
CA THR A 911 -28.10 40.36 43.72
C THR A 911 -26.58 40.15 43.85
N LYS A 912 -25.61 40.98 43.40
CA LYS A 912 -25.48 42.37 42.91
C LYS A 912 -25.10 43.42 43.98
N ASP A 913 -24.01 44.16 43.68
CA ASP A 913 -23.43 45.33 44.38
C ASP A 913 -22.83 45.04 45.79
N THR A 914 -21.83 45.77 46.34
CA THR A 914 -21.18 47.05 45.98
C THR A 914 -19.75 47.15 46.59
N VAL A 915 -18.77 47.73 45.86
CA VAL A 915 -18.00 48.99 46.17
C VAL A 915 -17.36 49.19 47.57
N THR A 916 -16.13 49.72 47.78
CA THR A 916 -14.92 50.07 46.96
C THR A 916 -13.69 50.25 47.89
N ASP A 917 -12.53 50.60 47.31
CA ASP A 917 -11.39 51.32 47.93
C ASP A 917 -10.45 50.49 48.84
N GLN A 918 -9.13 50.72 48.86
CA GLN A 918 -8.42 51.99 48.66
C GLN A 918 -7.01 51.81 48.04
N ALA A 919 -6.41 52.90 47.53
CA ALA A 919 -5.14 52.88 46.78
C ALA A 919 -3.89 53.24 47.62
N ASN A 920 -2.71 52.78 47.17
CA ASN A 920 -1.43 53.52 47.09
C ASN A 920 -0.36 52.62 46.43
N ASN A 921 0.26 53.01 45.30
CA ASN A 921 1.40 53.95 45.17
C ASN A 921 2.74 53.46 45.74
N ALA A 922 3.60 52.92 44.85
CA ALA A 922 4.94 53.46 44.61
C ALA A 922 5.46 52.95 43.24
N ALA A 923 6.32 53.72 42.59
CA ALA A 923 6.96 53.38 41.30
C ALA A 923 8.45 53.72 41.34
N ASN A 924 9.13 53.61 40.19
CA ASN A 924 10.57 53.82 39.92
C ASN A 924 11.48 52.60 40.26
N GLN A 925 12.56 52.33 39.49
CA GLN A 925 13.04 53.02 38.28
C GLN A 925 13.77 52.08 37.30
N LYS A 926 13.88 52.53 36.04
CA LYS A 926 14.83 51.98 35.05
C LYS A 926 16.23 52.50 35.33
N GLU A 927 17.24 51.78 34.85
CA GLU A 927 18.42 52.44 34.29
C GLU A 927 18.97 51.66 33.08
N GLN A 928 19.68 52.35 32.18
CA GLN A 928 20.31 51.79 30.98
C GLN A 928 21.81 52.02 31.05
N SER A 929 22.61 51.13 30.48
CA SER A 929 23.91 51.49 29.90
C SER A 929 24.34 50.50 28.83
N SER A 930 25.20 50.96 27.92
CA SER A 930 25.76 50.22 26.80
C SER A 930 27.29 50.33 26.82
N SER A 931 28.00 49.37 26.25
CA SER A 931 29.25 49.63 25.50
C SER A 931 29.75 48.40 24.74
N THR A 932 30.41 48.67 23.62
CA THR A 932 31.12 47.74 22.72
C THR A 932 32.49 47.33 23.29
N ILE A 933 33.07 46.23 22.79
CA ILE A 933 34.52 46.14 22.43
C ILE A 933 34.76 44.89 21.56
N ASP A 934 35.44 45.07 20.43
CA ASP A 934 36.14 44.01 19.66
C ASP A 934 37.65 44.10 19.89
N PRO A 935 38.38 42.98 19.78
CA PRO A 935 39.72 42.99 19.21
C PRO A 935 39.91 41.90 18.14
N ALA A 936 40.88 42.09 17.22
CA ALA A 936 40.95 41.34 15.96
C ALA A 936 42.33 40.69 15.66
N ALA A 937 42.29 39.84 14.62
CA ALA A 937 43.34 39.58 13.61
C ALA A 937 44.35 38.41 13.75
N SER A 938 44.22 37.47 12.77
CA SER A 938 45.32 36.87 11.96
C SER A 938 46.23 35.75 12.54
N PRO A 939 46.90 34.91 11.69
CA PRO A 939 46.80 34.74 10.23
C PRO A 939 46.61 33.28 9.70
N SER A 940 46.48 33.18 8.37
CA SER A 940 46.50 32.00 7.46
C SER A 940 47.70 31.02 7.65
N PRO A 941 47.66 29.77 7.11
CA PRO A 941 47.62 29.49 5.65
C PRO A 941 46.69 28.34 5.20
N ALA A 942 46.50 28.24 3.88
CA ALA A 942 45.85 27.12 3.19
C ALA A 942 46.88 26.34 2.33
N PRO A 943 46.53 25.12 1.87
CA PRO A 943 47.12 24.51 0.69
C PRO A 943 46.09 24.27 -0.43
N GLU A 944 46.58 24.27 -1.67
CA GLU A 944 45.95 23.65 -2.84
C GLU A 944 45.99 22.11 -2.67
N GLY A 945 45.18 21.26 -3.31
CA GLY A 945 44.13 21.48 -4.30
C GLY A 945 44.14 20.31 -5.31
N GLU A 946 43.04 19.58 -5.50
CA GLU A 946 42.97 18.44 -6.44
C GLU A 946 41.55 18.21 -6.96
N ASP A 947 41.38 17.98 -8.26
CA ASP A 947 40.08 17.81 -8.92
C ASP A 947 39.53 16.38 -8.72
N GLY A 948 38.26 16.28 -8.29
CA GLY A 948 37.52 15.02 -8.19
C GLY A 948 36.11 15.15 -8.74
N LEU A 949 35.84 14.54 -9.90
CA LEU A 949 34.48 14.44 -10.43
C LEU A 949 33.63 13.55 -9.52
N ILE A 950 32.44 14.03 -9.16
CA ILE A 950 31.41 13.27 -8.44
C ILE A 950 30.27 12.99 -9.43
N ASP A 951 29.93 11.72 -9.61
CA ASP A 951 28.79 11.29 -10.44
C ASP A 951 27.48 11.91 -9.92
N GLN A 952 26.79 12.65 -10.80
CA GLN A 952 25.43 13.10 -10.53
C GLN A 952 24.44 11.99 -10.90
N LYS A 953 23.72 11.47 -9.90
CA LYS A 953 22.49 10.71 -10.13
C LYS A 953 21.34 11.69 -10.36
N GLU A 954 20.65 11.55 -11.49
CA GLU A 954 19.42 12.30 -11.75
C GLU A 954 18.32 11.89 -10.76
N GLY A 955 17.74 12.88 -10.07
CA GLY A 955 16.56 12.70 -9.23
C GLY A 955 15.31 13.18 -9.96
N GLN A 956 14.22 12.41 -9.89
CA GLN A 956 12.94 12.83 -10.47
C GLN A 956 12.19 13.76 -9.52
N TYR A 957 11.58 14.82 -10.07
CA TYR A 957 10.72 15.73 -9.32
C TYR A 957 9.30 15.19 -9.29
N GLN A 958 8.75 14.93 -8.10
CA GLN A 958 7.46 14.23 -7.96
C GLN A 958 6.52 14.92 -6.96
N VAL A 959 5.21 14.85 -7.20
CA VAL A 959 4.15 15.30 -6.28
C VAL A 959 3.09 14.20 -6.16
N THR A 960 2.83 13.75 -4.95
CA THR A 960 1.78 12.77 -4.62
C THR A 960 0.60 13.48 -3.96
N LEU A 961 -0.60 13.23 -4.46
CA LEU A 961 -1.87 13.75 -3.96
C LEU A 961 -2.74 12.60 -3.41
N GLU A 962 -3.47 12.89 -2.34
CA GLU A 962 -4.52 12.04 -1.79
C GLU A 962 -5.86 12.77 -1.94
N LEU A 963 -6.90 12.06 -2.37
CA LEU A 963 -8.23 12.63 -2.60
C LEU A 963 -9.20 12.32 -1.43
N GLU A 964 -10.41 12.89 -1.49
CA GLU A 964 -11.48 12.52 -0.56
C GLU A 964 -12.00 11.08 -0.79
N PRO A 965 -12.50 10.38 0.25
CA PRO A 965 -13.09 9.05 0.11
C PRO A 965 -14.24 9.00 -0.90
N GLY A 966 -14.38 7.88 -1.61
CA GLY A 966 -15.35 7.75 -2.71
C GLY A 966 -14.90 8.35 -4.05
N ALA A 967 -13.67 8.85 -4.16
CA ALA A 967 -13.09 9.29 -5.43
C ALA A 967 -12.81 8.10 -6.37
N VAL A 968 -13.75 7.80 -7.28
CA VAL A 968 -13.64 6.68 -8.25
C VAL A 968 -12.75 7.08 -9.43
N LEU A 969 -11.52 6.55 -9.44
CA LEU A 969 -10.57 6.74 -10.53
C LEU A 969 -10.13 5.40 -11.12
N ALA A 970 -10.02 5.35 -12.45
CA ALA A 970 -9.56 4.19 -13.19
C ALA A 970 -8.29 4.52 -14.00
N PRO A 971 -7.41 3.54 -14.23
CA PRO A 971 -6.35 3.68 -15.22
C PRO A 971 -6.94 4.02 -16.59
N GLY A 972 -6.34 5.00 -17.27
CA GLY A 972 -6.84 5.54 -18.53
C GLY A 972 -7.94 6.59 -18.41
N SER A 973 -8.44 6.94 -17.21
CA SER A 973 -9.27 8.14 -17.03
C SER A 973 -8.51 9.41 -17.41
N THR A 974 -9.21 10.37 -18.01
CA THR A 974 -8.67 11.71 -18.29
C THR A 974 -9.01 12.63 -17.13
N ILE A 975 -7.98 13.26 -16.54
CA ILE A 975 -8.12 14.17 -15.41
C ILE A 975 -7.65 15.59 -15.75
N GLU A 976 -8.20 16.57 -15.06
CA GLU A 976 -7.77 17.98 -15.06
C GLU A 976 -7.32 18.36 -13.64
N ALA A 977 -6.10 18.89 -13.54
CA ALA A 977 -5.39 19.16 -12.30
C ALA A 977 -4.65 20.51 -12.41
N GLY A 978 -5.24 21.58 -11.89
CA GLY A 978 -4.81 22.94 -12.24
C GLY A 978 -4.86 23.16 -13.76
N ASP A 979 -3.78 23.64 -14.34
CA ASP A 979 -3.66 23.86 -15.80
C ASP A 979 -3.37 22.58 -16.62
N TYR A 980 -3.13 21.44 -15.96
CA TYR A 980 -2.75 20.18 -16.62
C TYR A 980 -3.95 19.30 -16.94
N LYS A 981 -4.08 18.85 -18.20
CA LYS A 981 -5.05 17.82 -18.63
C LYS A 981 -4.33 16.55 -19.04
N LEU A 982 -4.38 15.52 -18.20
CA LEU A 982 -3.54 14.32 -18.27
C LEU A 982 -4.37 13.04 -18.31
N LYS A 983 -3.77 11.93 -18.75
CA LYS A 983 -4.40 10.60 -18.75
C LYS A 983 -3.68 9.69 -17.77
N LEU A 984 -4.42 9.13 -16.81
CA LEU A 984 -3.85 8.30 -15.75
C LEU A 984 -3.25 7.00 -16.28
N SER A 985 -2.07 6.64 -15.77
CA SER A 985 -1.32 5.44 -16.16
C SER A 985 -1.14 4.45 -15.00
N ASP A 986 -1.09 3.15 -15.30
CA ASP A 986 -1.03 2.04 -14.32
C ASP A 986 0.34 1.87 -13.60
N LYS A 987 1.45 2.33 -14.20
CA LYS A 987 2.78 2.12 -13.62
C LYS A 987 3.87 3.01 -14.20
N GLU A 988 4.86 3.30 -13.35
CA GLU A 988 6.09 4.02 -13.67
C GLU A 988 7.03 3.20 -14.59
N PRO A 989 7.72 3.83 -15.56
CA PRO A 989 8.67 3.15 -16.44
C PRO A 989 10.05 2.96 -15.80
N VAL A 990 10.49 1.72 -15.65
CA VAL A 990 11.87 1.40 -15.22
C VAL A 990 12.85 1.66 -16.38
N PRO A 991 13.94 2.45 -16.17
CA PRO A 991 14.91 2.73 -17.22
C PRO A 991 15.70 1.47 -17.63
N SER A 992 15.97 1.33 -18.92
CA SER A 992 16.67 0.19 -19.50
C SER A 992 18.16 0.49 -19.69
N THR A 993 19.02 -0.44 -19.26
CA THR A 993 20.46 -0.42 -19.51
C THR A 993 20.76 -1.15 -20.82
N ASP A 994 21.13 -0.41 -21.87
CA ASP A 994 21.59 -1.00 -23.13
C ASP A 994 23.05 -1.46 -23.01
N GLU A 995 23.30 -2.76 -23.22
CA GLU A 995 24.66 -3.29 -23.35
C GLU A 995 25.21 -3.04 -24.77
N SER A 996 26.19 -2.13 -24.89
CA SER A 996 26.98 -1.99 -26.13
C SER A 996 28.44 -1.63 -25.85
N SER A 997 29.25 -2.65 -25.57
CA SER A 997 30.68 -2.63 -25.86
C SER A 997 31.17 -4.05 -26.13
N ALA A 998 32.13 -4.21 -27.04
CA ALA A 998 32.57 -5.53 -27.50
C ALA A 998 34.09 -5.63 -27.65
N LYS A 999 34.61 -6.81 -27.34
CA LYS A 999 35.99 -7.31 -27.52
C LYS A 999 37.09 -6.72 -26.64
N ASN A 1000 37.74 -7.62 -25.90
CA ASN A 1000 39.12 -7.96 -26.24
C ASN A 1000 39.32 -9.48 -26.13
N GLU A 1001 40.31 -10.03 -26.85
CA GLU A 1001 40.50 -11.48 -27.01
C GLU A 1001 41.64 -12.02 -26.13
N ALA A 1002 41.43 -13.21 -25.54
CA ALA A 1002 42.49 -14.12 -25.10
C ALA A 1002 41.98 -15.57 -25.18
N SER A 1003 42.89 -16.51 -25.51
CA SER A 1003 42.59 -17.95 -25.74
C SER A 1003 43.13 -18.85 -24.61
N PRO A 1004 42.78 -20.15 -24.55
CA PRO A 1004 42.43 -20.80 -23.27
C PRO A 1004 43.35 -21.98 -22.85
N GLU A 1005 42.80 -22.86 -22.00
CA GLU A 1005 43.29 -24.18 -21.51
C GLU A 1005 44.17 -24.19 -20.23
N PRO A 1006 44.20 -25.30 -19.45
CA PRO A 1006 43.02 -26.07 -19.00
C PRO A 1006 43.11 -26.63 -17.54
N THR A 1007 42.02 -27.31 -17.12
CA THR A 1007 41.95 -28.39 -16.11
C THR A 1007 42.08 -28.10 -14.61
N ALA A 1008 41.02 -28.43 -13.87
CA ALA A 1008 41.09 -29.20 -12.63
C ALA A 1008 39.78 -30.00 -12.43
N THR A 1009 39.85 -31.27 -12.00
CA THR A 1009 38.66 -32.11 -11.80
C THR A 1009 38.80 -32.94 -10.54
N THR A 1010 37.85 -32.84 -9.61
CA THR A 1010 37.82 -33.65 -8.38
C THR A 1010 36.43 -34.25 -8.13
N LYS A 1011 36.30 -35.55 -8.36
CA LYS A 1011 35.19 -36.37 -7.85
C LYS A 1011 35.45 -36.78 -6.38
N PRO A 1012 34.41 -37.06 -5.59
CA PRO A 1012 34.55 -37.37 -4.16
C PRO A 1012 35.16 -38.75 -3.89
N LYS A 1013 35.71 -38.93 -2.68
CA LYS A 1013 36.02 -40.23 -2.08
C LYS A 1013 35.12 -40.49 -0.87
N THR A 1014 34.74 -41.74 -0.68
CA THR A 1014 33.80 -42.21 0.36
C THR A 1014 34.53 -42.87 1.53
N LYS A 1015 33.81 -43.00 2.65
CA LYS A 1015 34.12 -43.80 3.86
C LYS A 1015 35.31 -43.32 4.72
N LYS A 1016 34.99 -42.88 5.93
CA LYS A 1016 34.82 -43.88 7.00
C LYS A 1016 33.53 -43.62 7.78
#